data_AF-A0A842TRT8-F1
#
_entry.id   AF-A0A842TRT8-F1
#
_cell.length_a   1.000
_cell.length_b   1.000
_cell.length_c   1.000
_cell.angle_alpha   90.00
_cell.angle_beta   90.00
_cell.angle_gamma   90.00
#
_symmetry.space_group_name_H-M   'P 1'
#
loop_
_entity.id
_entity.type
_entity.pdbx_description
1 polymer ?
#
loop_
_entity_poly.entity_id
_entity_poly.type
_entity_poly.pdbx_seq_one_letter_code
_entity_poly.pdbx_strand_id
1 'polypeptide(L)'
;MKKEITIALLFIFILPIVIAETESPVGTFNVGNSAPPAPSSWTPETTHNKSQIFSWTEGSDVNGDPISTYICISADTDDDSCDVVNTGPDADPQYAFTQLESNWDYTWGTASRNYYVKLVPNDGTTNGTANTSISFTLTDALPTISGQTSDASNDGDKDVGETITFSMSSHSDTDSEDAHNLRVCSTNSIDTDGTCTADEYCNEHNSTYSDDSSLSCTYTAQQSDSTSNTAYFFVCDCPPDDNSCPGQCSSSYSHTFYVNHAPSASSVEISPSTPSSSQDLTCTYSFSDSDTDSEGSSTFRWYKDGVLQGGITTVTIDSSNTAADEEWICEITPKDQHGLAGTAVNSSSVTITNSAPSISGFEVQDGASSWDSAGTPDTHDSTPNLRWATFDNDGDDVTTHICIATSSGKRDSNNCDAYSSTSSSDDVSAVSGIFHSGTSRTYYLRLTPDDGSENGTPLDTSFNLINSIPSTPSSLSPLSTHNPTPTLSWTATDADDGTDDHWPADSLTYHIRVGTSYGDGTYESNDNADKAGETVDSAIPWGTPSGDYANNTVYASIWTTDGNTGGTSDYYNTTLTLYDSLPDITDISMTDNGGAYSSCTSSSCALTPIEHSNAAVAVKVTAEDADNDCDTSSTAYIYLCLDTGSCFPSTADYSWELDSIERSGSECTYTFSANKTDGPEFFQSPNSDYKIYANVSSQAGQRLADPEIGSSWEFGTVKAVDYPSIITLGDGSPSLGQWNDGTSLATMTNWGNDNLNIQWNISDPTSGTDTWTLNGTDMQIDDDNSYSSESGTIAPVYLDSTQRTFEPASGLQVCSSSSCDNPALDETLDTYYHIAPPFGLQAGTYNATITITIS
;
A
#
# COMPACT_ATOMS: atom_id res chain seq x y z
N MET A 1 47.67 75.20 46.41
CA MET A 1 48.59 76.13 45.69
C MET A 1 47.72 77.18 45.02
N LYS A 2 47.98 78.51 45.15
CA LYS A 2 47.41 79.69 44.42
C LYS A 2 45.92 79.64 43.96
N LYS A 3 45.05 80.65 44.16
CA LYS A 3 45.16 82.09 44.53
C LYS A 3 43.79 82.57 45.10
N GLU A 4 43.70 83.58 45.98
CA GLU A 4 43.23 84.99 45.75
C GLU A 4 41.94 85.10 44.89
N ILE A 5 40.90 85.90 45.17
CA ILE A 5 40.73 87.28 45.75
C ILE A 5 39.38 87.34 46.54
N THR A 6 39.05 88.05 47.64
CA THR A 6 39.61 89.13 48.52
C THR A 6 39.01 90.56 48.33
N ILE A 7 38.84 91.35 49.42
CA ILE A 7 38.32 92.76 49.52
C ILE A 7 36.77 92.90 49.52
N ALA A 8 36.10 93.65 50.43
CA ALA A 8 36.47 94.20 51.76
C ALA A 8 35.23 94.65 52.57
N LEU A 9 35.38 94.78 53.90
CA LEU A 9 34.49 95.55 54.78
C LEU A 9 34.99 97.00 54.92
N LEU A 10 34.08 97.93 55.22
CA LEU A 10 34.40 99.32 55.57
C LEU A 10 33.61 99.76 56.82
N PHE A 11 34.32 100.06 57.91
CA PHE A 11 33.79 100.78 59.07
C PHE A 11 34.71 101.97 59.36
N ILE A 12 34.12 103.14 59.64
CA ILE A 12 34.85 104.38 59.92
C ILE A 12 34.45 104.89 61.32
N PHE A 13 35.45 105.03 62.19
CA PHE A 13 35.32 105.71 63.49
C PHE A 13 35.72 107.17 63.36
N ILE A 14 34.93 108.09 63.93
CA ILE A 14 35.32 109.48 64.21
C ILE A 14 34.85 109.83 65.64
N LEU A 15 35.68 110.58 66.38
CA LEU A 15 35.49 110.95 67.79
C LEU A 15 34.78 112.34 67.93
N PRO A 16 34.38 112.77 69.15
CA PRO A 16 33.30 113.74 69.33
C PRO A 16 33.71 115.22 69.24
N ILE A 17 32.70 116.09 69.22
CA ILE A 17 32.81 117.52 69.51
C ILE A 17 31.86 117.85 70.68
N VAL A 18 32.40 118.53 71.70
CA VAL A 18 31.64 119.17 72.77
C VAL A 18 31.69 120.69 72.54
N ILE A 19 30.55 121.36 72.65
CA ILE A 19 30.46 122.83 72.78
C ILE A 19 29.52 123.10 73.97
N ALA A 20 29.86 124.07 74.80
CA ALA A 20 29.25 124.30 76.11
C ALA A 20 28.48 125.63 76.19
N GLU A 21 27.57 125.68 77.16
CA GLU A 21 27.06 126.86 77.89
C GLU A 21 26.53 128.09 77.12
N THR A 22 25.29 128.48 77.43
CA THR A 22 25.04 129.72 78.22
C THR A 22 23.68 129.64 78.93
N GLU A 23 23.63 129.90 80.24
CA GLU A 23 22.38 130.23 80.95
C GLU A 23 22.09 131.75 80.90
N SER A 24 20.81 132.12 81.05
CA SER A 24 20.38 133.34 81.78
C SER A 24 18.90 133.24 82.17
N PRO A 25 18.53 133.32 83.46
CA PRO A 25 17.16 133.07 83.93
C PRO A 25 16.31 134.34 84.12
N VAL A 26 14.99 134.27 83.84
CA VAL A 26 14.01 135.30 84.22
C VAL A 26 12.63 134.70 84.58
N GLY A 27 12.23 134.81 85.86
CA GLY A 27 10.92 135.38 86.20
C GLY A 27 9.61 134.54 86.20
N THR A 28 9.48 133.61 87.16
CA THR A 28 8.30 133.47 88.07
C THR A 28 6.88 133.05 87.60
N PHE A 29 6.26 132.24 88.49
CA PHE A 29 4.82 131.96 88.72
C PHE A 29 4.12 130.78 87.99
N ASN A 30 3.32 130.05 88.76
CA ASN A 30 2.68 128.77 88.41
C ASN A 30 1.55 128.88 87.39
N VAL A 31 1.46 127.87 86.52
CA VAL A 31 0.22 127.28 86.01
C VAL A 31 0.14 125.82 86.49
N GLY A 32 -1.05 125.20 86.46
CA GLY A 32 -1.28 123.84 86.98
C GLY A 32 -1.34 122.79 85.86
N ASN A 33 -0.98 121.54 86.17
CA ASN A 33 -0.95 120.42 85.21
C ASN A 33 -2.36 119.97 84.76
N SER A 34 -2.42 119.26 83.63
CA SER A 34 -3.62 118.72 82.96
C SER A 34 -3.31 117.35 82.32
N ALA A 35 -4.06 116.31 82.73
CA ALA A 35 -3.77 114.91 82.39
C ALA A 35 -3.91 114.54 80.88
N PRO A 36 -3.19 113.51 80.40
CA PRO A 36 -3.12 113.15 78.97
C PRO A 36 -4.37 112.43 78.41
N PRO A 37 -4.54 112.41 77.06
CA PRO A 37 -5.64 111.72 76.39
C PRO A 37 -5.35 110.21 76.16
N ALA A 38 -6.41 109.43 75.95
CA ALA A 38 -6.35 107.96 75.84
C ALA A 38 -5.54 107.42 74.64
N PRO A 39 -4.84 106.27 74.77
CA PRO A 39 -4.12 105.63 73.66
C PRO A 39 -5.03 104.99 72.60
N SER A 40 -4.47 104.64 71.44
CA SER A 40 -5.22 104.13 70.28
C SER A 40 -4.45 103.07 69.46
N SER A 41 -5.17 102.38 68.55
CA SER A 41 -4.66 101.41 67.56
C SER A 41 -3.76 100.29 68.10
N TRP A 42 -4.35 99.34 68.83
CA TRP A 42 -3.71 98.09 69.23
C TRP A 42 -3.59 97.11 68.05
N THR A 43 -2.42 96.50 67.84
CA THR A 43 -2.22 95.43 66.85
C THR A 43 -1.21 94.38 67.32
N PRO A 44 -1.32 93.10 66.90
CA PRO A 44 -2.42 92.50 66.12
C PRO A 44 -3.71 92.30 66.94
N GLU A 45 -4.81 91.91 66.27
CA GLU A 45 -6.10 91.56 66.90
C GLU A 45 -6.30 90.04 67.08
N THR A 46 -5.51 89.20 66.38
CA THR A 46 -5.50 87.74 66.49
C THR A 46 -4.06 87.23 66.39
N THR A 47 -3.72 86.12 67.06
CA THR A 47 -2.41 85.45 66.92
C THR A 47 -2.46 83.97 67.31
N HIS A 48 -1.67 83.15 66.63
CA HIS A 48 -1.38 81.73 66.94
C HIS A 48 -0.05 81.58 67.71
N ASN A 49 0.61 82.68 68.13
CA ASN A 49 1.96 82.60 68.72
C ASN A 49 1.95 82.43 70.25
N LYS A 50 2.80 81.52 70.74
CA LYS A 50 3.11 81.29 72.16
C LYS A 50 3.66 82.53 72.90
N SER A 51 4.12 83.53 72.15
CA SER A 51 4.63 84.82 72.60
C SER A 51 4.37 85.86 71.50
N GLN A 52 3.50 86.83 71.75
CA GLN A 52 3.12 87.86 70.76
C GLN A 52 3.57 89.26 71.20
N ILE A 53 4.23 89.99 70.31
CA ILE A 53 4.47 91.43 70.48
C ILE A 53 3.23 92.19 69.99
N PHE A 54 2.65 93.01 70.86
CA PHE A 54 1.59 93.96 70.58
C PHE A 54 2.14 95.39 70.61
N SER A 55 1.53 96.30 69.85
CA SER A 55 1.90 97.72 69.77
C SER A 55 0.67 98.63 69.72
N TRP A 56 0.82 99.88 70.17
CA TRP A 56 -0.22 100.92 70.13
C TRP A 56 0.40 102.32 70.00
N THR A 57 -0.44 103.34 69.88
CA THR A 57 -0.01 104.74 69.73
C THR A 57 -0.53 105.60 70.89
N GLU A 58 0.38 106.30 71.57
CA GLU A 58 0.06 107.27 72.62
C GLU A 58 -0.39 108.63 72.06
N GLY A 59 -1.03 109.43 72.92
CA GLY A 59 -1.39 110.81 72.62
C GLY A 59 -0.24 111.80 72.86
N SER A 60 -0.53 113.10 72.72
CA SER A 60 0.40 114.17 73.07
C SER A 60 -0.10 114.96 74.29
N ASP A 61 0.76 115.17 75.28
CA ASP A 61 0.50 116.10 76.38
C ASP A 61 0.56 117.56 75.92
N VAL A 62 -0.18 118.43 76.62
CA VAL A 62 -0.32 119.87 76.33
C VAL A 62 0.85 120.70 76.89
N ASN A 63 1.53 120.20 77.92
CA ASN A 63 2.63 120.87 78.60
C ASN A 63 4.01 120.42 78.07
N GLY A 64 4.05 119.26 77.43
CA GLY A 64 5.23 118.65 76.81
C GLY A 64 5.93 117.62 77.67
N ASP A 65 5.27 117.14 78.74
CA ASP A 65 5.82 116.13 79.63
C ASP A 65 5.73 114.72 78.97
N PRO A 66 6.70 113.81 79.18
CA PRO A 66 6.67 112.48 78.60
C PRO A 66 5.53 111.63 79.18
N ILE A 67 4.65 111.13 78.32
CA ILE A 67 3.59 110.18 78.70
C ILE A 67 4.21 108.78 78.79
N SER A 68 3.64 107.94 79.66
CA SER A 68 3.89 106.50 79.73
C SER A 68 2.57 105.73 79.88
N THR A 69 2.44 104.58 79.23
CA THR A 69 1.23 103.74 79.33
C THR A 69 1.38 102.68 80.43
N TYR A 70 0.39 102.65 81.33
CA TYR A 70 0.07 101.47 82.13
C TYR A 70 -0.83 100.53 81.34
N ILE A 71 -0.39 99.29 81.13
CA ILE A 71 -1.14 98.21 80.48
C ILE A 71 -1.78 97.34 81.55
N CYS A 72 -2.98 96.86 81.28
CA CYS A 72 -3.70 95.84 82.00
C CYS A 72 -4.26 94.84 80.97
N ILE A 73 -3.89 93.56 81.07
CA ILE A 73 -4.45 92.48 80.25
C ILE A 73 -5.21 91.51 81.16
N SER A 74 -6.43 91.15 80.78
CA SER A 74 -7.34 90.31 81.56
C SER A 74 -8.12 89.36 80.65
N ALA A 75 -8.47 88.17 81.15
CA ALA A 75 -9.43 87.28 80.49
C ALA A 75 -10.91 87.63 80.80
N ASP A 76 -11.15 88.59 81.70
CA ASP A 76 -12.47 89.12 82.06
C ASP A 76 -12.58 90.60 81.65
N THR A 77 -13.80 91.06 81.39
CA THR A 77 -14.12 92.44 81.00
C THR A 77 -14.12 93.44 82.15
N ASP A 78 -14.25 92.97 83.41
CA ASP A 78 -14.17 93.82 84.60
C ASP A 78 -12.74 93.88 85.14
N ASP A 79 -12.20 95.10 85.24
CA ASP A 79 -10.77 95.45 85.31
C ASP A 79 -10.05 95.16 86.65
N ASP A 80 -10.64 94.38 87.55
CA ASP A 80 -10.26 94.31 88.97
C ASP A 80 -9.08 93.36 89.28
N SER A 81 -8.52 92.65 88.29
CA SER A 81 -7.46 91.64 88.52
C SER A 81 -6.55 91.39 87.30
N CYS A 82 -5.63 92.31 87.02
CA CYS A 82 -4.59 92.19 85.99
C CYS A 82 -3.20 92.60 86.51
N ASP A 83 -2.13 92.11 85.88
CA ASP A 83 -0.78 92.63 86.09
C ASP A 83 -0.66 94.01 85.40
N VAL A 84 -0.44 95.05 86.20
CA VAL A 84 -0.40 96.45 85.74
C VAL A 84 1.04 96.86 85.42
N VAL A 85 1.43 96.75 84.15
CA VAL A 85 2.80 97.04 83.68
C VAL A 85 2.90 98.46 83.13
N ASN A 86 3.84 99.27 83.63
CA ASN A 86 4.19 100.56 83.00
C ASN A 86 5.31 100.33 81.98
N THR A 87 5.12 100.74 80.72
CA THR A 87 6.13 100.63 79.65
C THR A 87 7.33 101.57 79.82
N GLY A 88 7.19 102.60 80.64
CA GLY A 88 7.99 103.81 80.57
C GLY A 88 7.55 104.72 79.40
N PRO A 89 8.14 105.92 79.28
CA PRO A 89 7.87 106.82 78.19
C PRO A 89 8.62 106.41 76.91
N ASP A 90 7.86 106.01 75.88
CA ASP A 90 8.35 105.65 74.55
C ASP A 90 7.47 106.30 73.47
N ALA A 91 8.01 106.54 72.28
CA ALA A 91 7.28 107.09 71.15
C ALA A 91 6.52 106.00 70.36
N ASP A 92 7.03 104.77 70.34
CA ASP A 92 6.45 103.62 69.65
C ASP A 92 6.25 102.45 70.64
N PRO A 93 5.34 102.57 71.64
CA PRO A 93 5.27 101.64 72.77
C PRO A 93 4.76 100.24 72.37
N GLN A 94 5.38 99.22 72.99
CA GLN A 94 5.15 97.81 72.69
C GLN A 94 5.08 96.96 73.98
N TYR A 95 4.46 95.79 73.87
CA TYR A 95 4.36 94.81 74.94
C TYR A 95 4.44 93.39 74.38
N ALA A 96 5.31 92.54 74.93
CA ALA A 96 5.39 91.13 74.58
C ALA A 96 4.53 90.32 75.56
N PHE A 97 3.34 89.91 75.10
CA PHE A 97 2.46 89.02 75.86
C PHE A 97 2.93 87.57 75.72
N THR A 98 3.05 86.84 76.83
CA THR A 98 3.63 85.48 76.82
C THR A 98 2.91 84.49 77.74
N GLN A 99 3.05 83.19 77.44
CA GLN A 99 2.59 82.07 78.29
C GLN A 99 3.09 82.07 79.75
N LEU A 100 4.02 82.95 80.11
CA LEU A 100 4.56 83.03 81.46
C LEU A 100 3.82 84.06 82.35
N GLU A 101 2.83 84.77 81.81
CA GLU A 101 2.04 85.76 82.56
C GLU A 101 0.95 85.14 83.44
N SER A 102 0.66 85.79 84.56
CA SER A 102 -0.23 85.27 85.61
C SER A 102 -1.70 85.14 85.20
N ASN A 103 -2.07 85.80 84.10
CA ASN A 103 -3.40 85.87 83.50
C ASN A 103 -3.58 84.94 82.29
N TRP A 104 -2.52 84.26 81.83
CA TRP A 104 -2.61 83.35 80.68
C TRP A 104 -3.33 82.06 81.09
N ASP A 105 -4.41 81.73 80.39
CA ASP A 105 -5.20 80.51 80.62
C ASP A 105 -5.58 79.75 79.33
N TYR A 106 -5.02 80.14 78.18
CA TYR A 106 -5.22 79.43 76.93
C TYR A 106 -4.39 78.15 76.86
N THR A 107 -5.02 77.07 76.40
CA THR A 107 -4.41 75.75 76.18
C THR A 107 -4.41 75.46 74.68
N TRP A 108 -3.24 75.12 74.13
CA TRP A 108 -3.06 74.74 72.74
C TRP A 108 -3.84 73.46 72.40
N GLY A 109 -4.31 73.33 71.16
CA GLY A 109 -5.24 72.32 70.68
C GLY A 109 -6.69 72.54 71.14
N THR A 110 -7.08 73.78 71.50
CA THR A 110 -8.43 74.07 72.02
C THR A 110 -9.04 75.35 71.45
N ALA A 111 -10.38 75.42 71.49
CA ALA A 111 -11.15 76.51 70.88
C ALA A 111 -10.73 77.91 71.37
N SER A 112 -10.77 78.88 70.46
CA SER A 112 -10.16 80.20 70.59
C SER A 112 -10.55 81.01 71.84
N ARG A 113 -9.59 81.80 72.32
CA ARG A 113 -9.62 82.48 73.63
C ARG A 113 -9.37 83.98 73.47
N ASN A 114 -10.30 84.79 73.95
CA ASN A 114 -10.20 86.25 73.90
C ASN A 114 -9.59 86.80 75.20
N TYR A 115 -8.72 87.80 75.06
CA TYR A 115 -8.18 88.60 76.15
C TYR A 115 -8.52 90.08 75.92
N TYR A 116 -8.91 90.76 77.00
CA TYR A 116 -9.27 92.18 77.02
C TYR A 116 -8.08 93.02 77.50
N VAL A 117 -7.92 94.19 76.90
CA VAL A 117 -6.76 95.06 77.09
C VAL A 117 -7.19 96.48 77.45
N LYS A 118 -6.70 96.96 78.60
CA LYS A 118 -6.87 98.34 79.04
C LYS A 118 -5.53 99.06 79.13
N LEU A 119 -5.48 100.27 78.60
CA LEU A 119 -4.31 101.13 78.46
C LEU A 119 -4.62 102.47 79.12
N VAL A 120 -3.81 102.86 80.12
CA VAL A 120 -4.00 104.09 80.91
C VAL A 120 -2.73 104.96 80.84
N PRO A 121 -2.79 106.15 80.23
CA PRO A 121 -1.62 107.01 80.06
C PRO A 121 -1.33 107.82 81.33
N ASN A 122 -0.08 108.17 81.58
CA ASN A 122 0.37 108.91 82.77
C ASN A 122 1.50 109.89 82.42
N ASP A 123 1.38 111.15 82.87
CA ASP A 123 2.33 112.25 82.62
C ASP A 123 3.48 112.39 83.65
N GLY A 124 3.68 111.38 84.49
CA GLY A 124 4.58 111.43 85.65
C GLY A 124 3.95 112.02 86.92
N THR A 125 2.77 112.65 86.85
CA THR A 125 2.06 113.25 87.99
C THR A 125 0.57 112.89 88.07
N THR A 126 -0.12 112.70 86.95
CA THR A 126 -1.53 112.32 86.88
C THR A 126 -1.83 111.26 85.81
N ASN A 127 -2.77 110.36 86.10
CA ASN A 127 -3.32 109.43 85.11
C ASN A 127 -4.33 110.17 84.21
N GLY A 128 -4.22 109.95 82.91
CA GLY A 128 -5.21 110.34 81.92
C GLY A 128 -6.38 109.37 81.82
N THR A 129 -7.22 109.56 80.81
CA THR A 129 -8.36 108.68 80.52
C THR A 129 -7.88 107.38 79.88
N ALA A 130 -8.44 106.24 80.31
CA ALA A 130 -8.16 104.95 79.69
C ALA A 130 -8.75 104.81 78.28
N ASN A 131 -8.26 103.86 77.49
CA ASN A 131 -8.96 103.37 76.31
C ASN A 131 -10.34 102.76 76.67
N THR A 132 -11.19 102.57 75.65
CA THR A 132 -12.47 101.85 75.81
C THR A 132 -12.43 100.54 75.03
N SER A 133 -12.39 99.41 75.75
CA SER A 133 -12.63 98.05 75.24
C SER A 133 -11.83 97.65 73.99
N ILE A 134 -10.54 97.36 74.19
CA ILE A 134 -9.70 96.65 73.22
C ILE A 134 -9.62 95.17 73.61
N SER A 135 -9.43 94.27 72.65
CA SER A 135 -9.20 92.84 72.88
C SER A 135 -8.39 92.20 71.75
N PHE A 136 -7.77 91.06 72.01
CA PHE A 136 -7.22 90.16 70.98
C PHE A 136 -7.65 88.71 71.19
N THR A 137 -7.46 87.87 70.17
CA THR A 137 -7.84 86.44 70.17
C THR A 137 -6.62 85.54 70.01
N LEU A 138 -6.51 84.50 70.82
CA LEU A 138 -5.65 83.33 70.57
C LEU A 138 -6.46 82.23 69.89
N THR A 139 -5.87 81.56 68.90
CA THR A 139 -6.45 80.42 68.19
C THR A 139 -5.36 79.44 67.75
N ASP A 140 -5.71 78.16 67.73
CA ASP A 140 -4.87 77.01 67.43
C ASP A 140 -5.80 75.77 67.36
N ALA A 141 -6.03 75.23 66.17
CA ALA A 141 -6.88 74.07 65.95
C ALA A 141 -6.04 72.76 65.87
N LEU A 142 -6.51 71.78 65.10
CA LEU A 142 -5.84 70.49 64.91
C LEU A 142 -6.05 70.01 63.47
N PRO A 143 -4.99 69.53 62.78
CA PRO A 143 -5.09 69.15 61.38
C PRO A 143 -6.16 68.10 61.11
N THR A 144 -6.98 68.36 60.09
CA THR A 144 -7.96 67.40 59.58
C THR A 144 -7.42 66.70 58.33
N ILE A 145 -7.53 65.37 58.27
CA ILE A 145 -6.89 64.54 57.24
C ILE A 145 -7.92 63.73 56.44
N SER A 146 -7.71 63.56 55.13
CA SER A 146 -8.51 62.61 54.32
C SER A 146 -7.81 62.14 53.04
N GLY A 147 -8.12 60.92 52.60
CA GLY A 147 -7.66 60.41 51.30
C GLY A 147 -6.26 59.83 51.31
N GLN A 148 -5.95 59.01 52.30
CA GLN A 148 -4.70 58.24 52.42
C GLN A 148 -4.63 57.05 51.45
N THR A 149 -3.46 56.81 50.86
CA THR A 149 -3.15 55.63 50.03
C THR A 149 -1.70 55.16 50.21
N SER A 150 -1.46 53.85 50.12
CA SER A 150 -0.13 53.33 49.79
C SER A 150 -0.06 52.88 48.32
N ASP A 151 1.15 52.88 47.75
CA ASP A 151 1.43 52.33 46.42
C ASP A 151 1.23 50.80 46.39
N ALA A 152 0.05 50.36 45.99
CA ALA A 152 -0.15 48.99 45.51
C ALA A 152 0.48 48.85 44.11
N SER A 153 1.34 47.85 43.90
CA SER A 153 1.83 47.48 42.57
C SER A 153 0.77 46.76 41.74
N ASN A 154 1.08 46.43 40.48
CA ASN A 154 0.09 45.86 39.54
C ASN A 154 -0.23 44.37 39.80
N ASP A 155 0.48 43.78 40.76
CA ASP A 155 0.40 42.44 41.34
C ASP A 155 -0.49 42.46 42.60
N GLY A 156 -0.28 43.44 43.47
CA GLY A 156 -1.14 43.82 44.60
C GLY A 156 -0.35 44.12 45.87
N ASP A 157 0.72 43.35 46.08
CA ASP A 157 1.50 43.25 47.31
C ASP A 157 2.96 43.61 47.03
N LYS A 158 3.77 43.91 48.06
CA LYS A 158 5.17 44.32 47.89
C LYS A 158 6.17 43.26 48.31
N ASP A 159 6.96 42.76 47.35
CA ASP A 159 8.09 41.87 47.62
C ASP A 159 9.04 42.47 48.66
N VAL A 160 9.56 41.64 49.57
CA VAL A 160 10.59 42.04 50.55
C VAL A 160 11.78 42.72 49.85
N GLY A 161 12.07 43.96 50.26
CA GLY A 161 13.10 44.81 49.67
C GLY A 161 12.60 45.83 48.66
N GLU A 162 11.34 45.80 48.23
CA GLU A 162 10.71 46.89 47.48
C GLU A 162 10.33 48.08 48.38
N THR A 163 10.17 49.25 47.75
CA THR A 163 9.72 50.48 48.41
C THR A 163 8.20 50.63 48.31
N ILE A 164 7.57 50.88 49.45
CA ILE A 164 6.18 51.30 49.61
C ILE A 164 6.19 52.83 49.77
N THR A 165 5.45 53.55 48.92
CA THR A 165 5.12 54.97 49.19
C THR A 165 3.81 55.03 49.97
N PHE A 166 3.78 55.79 51.06
CA PHE A 166 2.57 56.20 51.76
C PHE A 166 2.29 57.67 51.44
N SER A 167 1.03 58.03 51.17
CA SER A 167 0.67 59.35 50.68
C SER A 167 -0.72 59.80 51.15
N MET A 168 -0.90 61.12 51.21
CA MET A 168 -2.15 61.80 51.59
C MET A 168 -2.62 62.67 50.43
N SER A 169 -3.88 62.53 50.00
CA SER A 169 -4.46 63.36 48.93
C SER A 169 -5.11 64.66 49.40
N SER A 170 -5.26 64.85 50.72
CA SER A 170 -5.68 66.12 51.33
C SER A 170 -5.44 66.16 52.84
N HIS A 171 -5.10 67.34 53.33
CA HIS A 171 -5.30 67.76 54.72
C HIS A 171 -5.81 69.22 54.71
N SER A 172 -6.31 69.69 55.84
CA SER A 172 -6.68 71.10 56.02
C SER A 172 -6.69 71.49 57.49
N ASP A 173 -6.22 72.69 57.77
CA ASP A 173 -6.44 73.38 59.03
C ASP A 173 -7.24 74.68 58.86
N THR A 174 -7.65 75.28 59.98
CA THR A 174 -8.47 76.50 60.03
C THR A 174 -7.70 77.77 60.37
N ASP A 175 -6.52 77.61 60.95
CA ASP A 175 -5.53 78.64 61.25
C ASP A 175 -4.48 78.58 60.13
N SER A 176 -4.42 79.60 59.26
CA SER A 176 -3.75 79.45 57.95
C SER A 176 -2.29 79.95 57.91
N GLU A 177 -1.51 79.72 58.96
CA GLU A 177 -0.09 80.15 59.04
C GLU A 177 0.88 79.08 59.60
N ASP A 178 0.38 77.88 59.92
CA ASP A 178 1.14 76.77 60.53
C ASP A 178 1.55 75.68 59.52
N ALA A 179 2.43 74.75 59.90
CA ALA A 179 3.21 73.94 58.96
C ALA A 179 3.21 72.42 59.25
N HIS A 180 2.65 71.66 58.32
CA HIS A 180 2.26 70.27 58.49
C HIS A 180 3.33 69.22 58.09
N ASN A 181 3.40 68.09 58.81
CA ASN A 181 4.25 66.91 58.51
C ASN A 181 3.44 65.60 58.59
N LEU A 182 3.65 64.67 57.65
CA LEU A 182 3.08 63.30 57.65
C LEU A 182 3.99 62.30 58.39
N ARG A 183 3.44 61.63 59.41
CA ARG A 183 4.05 60.48 60.09
C ARG A 183 3.18 59.23 59.95
N VAL A 184 3.80 58.07 59.74
CA VAL A 184 3.13 56.79 59.50
C VAL A 184 3.67 55.72 60.46
N CYS A 185 2.84 55.32 61.42
CA CYS A 185 3.19 54.42 62.53
C CYS A 185 2.60 53.00 62.36
N SER A 186 3.19 52.02 63.03
CA SER A 186 2.63 50.66 63.20
C SER A 186 1.45 50.59 64.20
N THR A 187 1.28 51.61 65.04
CA THR A 187 0.21 51.68 66.06
C THR A 187 -0.64 52.93 65.91
N ASN A 188 -1.91 52.87 66.32
CA ASN A 188 -2.86 53.98 66.30
C ASN A 188 -2.62 55.05 67.40
N SER A 189 -1.38 55.17 67.87
CA SER A 189 -0.97 56.07 68.94
C SER A 189 0.39 56.69 68.67
N ILE A 190 0.45 57.99 68.91
CA ILE A 190 1.67 58.79 69.09
C ILE A 190 1.80 59.16 70.58
N ASP A 191 3.00 59.53 71.00
CA ASP A 191 3.26 60.06 72.34
C ASP A 191 3.04 61.58 72.44
N THR A 192 3.39 62.16 73.59
CA THR A 192 3.30 63.62 73.80
C THR A 192 4.22 64.43 72.90
N ASP A 193 5.26 63.81 72.35
CA ASP A 193 6.35 64.48 71.66
C ASP A 193 6.17 64.35 70.13
N GLY A 194 5.01 63.87 69.70
CA GLY A 194 4.62 63.71 68.30
C GLY A 194 5.26 62.49 67.62
N THR A 195 5.75 61.51 68.37
CA THR A 195 6.47 60.33 67.83
C THR A 195 5.65 59.05 67.95
N CYS A 196 5.90 58.05 67.08
CA CYS A 196 5.20 56.76 67.13
C CYS A 196 5.48 56.02 68.45
N THR A 197 4.44 55.48 69.11
CA THR A 197 4.61 54.70 70.36
C THR A 197 5.22 53.30 70.16
N ALA A 198 5.46 52.92 68.92
CA ALA A 198 5.99 51.63 68.45
C ALA A 198 6.76 51.90 67.14
N ASP A 199 6.99 50.87 66.32
CA ASP A 199 7.75 50.99 65.07
C ASP A 199 7.14 52.04 64.12
N GLU A 200 8.02 52.85 63.51
CA GLU A 200 7.69 53.89 62.53
C GLU A 200 7.98 53.37 61.13
N TYR A 201 6.98 53.40 60.24
CA TYR A 201 7.17 53.03 58.83
C TYR A 201 7.84 54.17 58.07
N CYS A 202 7.35 55.40 58.19
CA CYS A 202 8.01 56.59 57.64
C CYS A 202 7.55 57.90 58.29
N ASN A 203 8.30 58.98 58.03
CA ASN A 203 8.12 60.31 58.59
C ASN A 203 8.70 61.35 57.61
N GLU A 204 7.90 62.32 57.16
CA GLU A 204 8.28 63.27 56.12
C GLU A 204 9.02 64.51 56.67
N HIS A 205 10.15 64.31 57.35
CA HIS A 205 11.08 65.39 57.69
C HIS A 205 11.88 65.90 56.47
N ASN A 206 11.18 66.26 55.39
CA ASN A 206 11.77 67.07 54.33
C ASN A 206 12.02 68.49 54.86
N SER A 207 13.23 69.01 54.75
CA SER A 207 13.67 70.26 55.41
C SER A 207 13.13 71.55 54.76
N THR A 208 12.06 71.43 53.97
CA THR A 208 11.36 72.51 53.28
C THR A 208 9.87 72.38 53.55
N TYR A 209 9.41 73.13 54.55
CA TYR A 209 8.00 73.36 54.87
C TYR A 209 7.22 73.72 53.59
N SER A 210 6.03 73.14 53.44
CA SER A 210 5.18 73.39 52.29
C SER A 210 3.72 73.08 52.62
N ASP A 211 2.85 74.06 52.40
CA ASP A 211 1.39 73.95 52.44
C ASP A 211 0.87 73.17 51.20
N ASP A 212 1.56 72.10 50.80
CA ASP A 212 1.16 71.29 49.65
C ASP A 212 -0.04 70.41 50.03
N SER A 213 -1.07 70.48 49.21
CA SER A 213 -2.22 69.58 49.19
C SER A 213 -1.89 68.07 49.32
N SER A 214 -0.68 67.64 48.96
CA SER A 214 -0.20 66.27 49.11
C SER A 214 1.09 66.15 49.92
N LEU A 215 1.08 65.22 50.88
CA LEU A 215 2.24 64.78 51.68
C LEU A 215 2.53 63.30 51.36
N SER A 216 3.79 62.87 51.42
CA SER A 216 4.20 61.49 51.16
C SER A 216 5.54 61.09 51.78
N CYS A 217 5.62 59.90 52.35
CA CYS A 217 6.88 59.30 52.81
C CYS A 217 7.00 57.82 52.40
N THR A 218 8.21 57.26 52.43
CA THR A 218 8.51 55.93 51.89
C THR A 218 9.08 54.99 52.95
N TYR A 219 8.69 53.72 52.87
CA TYR A 219 9.20 52.59 53.65
C TYR A 219 9.74 51.51 52.71
N THR A 220 10.64 50.64 53.17
CA THR A 220 11.10 49.46 52.40
C THR A 220 10.66 48.21 53.12
N ALA A 221 9.93 47.33 52.45
CA ALA A 221 9.38 46.09 53.02
C ALA A 221 10.50 45.19 53.57
N GLN A 222 10.32 44.65 54.77
CA GLN A 222 11.31 43.85 55.49
C GLN A 222 10.90 42.37 55.60
N GLN A 223 11.88 41.47 55.64
CA GLN A 223 11.70 40.03 55.88
C GLN A 223 11.04 39.69 57.25
N SER A 224 10.88 40.69 58.12
CA SER A 224 10.24 40.60 59.44
C SER A 224 8.79 41.12 59.47
N ASP A 225 8.31 41.67 58.36
CA ASP A 225 6.93 42.17 58.26
C ASP A 225 5.96 40.97 58.22
N SER A 226 4.67 41.24 58.42
CA SER A 226 3.63 40.22 58.18
C SER A 226 3.13 40.31 56.75
N THR A 227 2.50 39.25 56.23
CA THR A 227 1.81 39.27 54.92
C THR A 227 0.86 40.47 54.78
N SER A 228 0.19 40.84 55.88
CA SER A 228 -0.72 41.98 55.95
C SER A 228 -0.37 42.85 57.16
N ASN A 229 -0.06 44.12 56.89
CA ASN A 229 0.38 45.11 57.88
C ASN A 229 -0.61 46.28 57.91
N THR A 230 -0.76 46.94 59.07
CA THR A 230 -1.62 48.13 59.20
C THR A 230 -0.80 49.35 59.57
N ALA A 231 -0.81 50.34 58.68
CA ALA A 231 -0.17 51.64 58.84
C ALA A 231 -1.18 52.67 59.36
N TYR A 232 -0.75 53.48 60.32
CA TYR A 232 -1.56 54.53 60.95
C TYR A 232 -0.98 55.92 60.63
N PHE A 233 -1.75 56.72 59.92
CA PHE A 233 -1.38 58.03 59.39
C PHE A 233 -1.75 59.12 60.39
N PHE A 234 -0.80 60.04 60.62
CA PHE A 234 -0.95 61.26 61.41
C PHE A 234 -0.40 62.44 60.61
N VAL A 235 -1.10 63.57 60.63
CA VAL A 235 -0.52 64.87 60.24
C VAL A 235 -0.36 65.71 61.49
N CYS A 236 0.85 66.22 61.72
CA CYS A 236 1.24 66.99 62.90
C CYS A 236 1.66 68.41 62.52
N ASP A 237 1.40 69.37 63.40
CA ASP A 237 1.49 70.81 63.10
C ASP A 237 2.63 71.54 63.82
N CYS A 238 3.72 70.82 64.09
CA CYS A 238 4.78 71.28 64.98
C CYS A 238 6.05 71.65 64.19
N PRO A 239 6.61 72.87 64.34
CA PRO A 239 7.95 73.18 63.88
C PRO A 239 8.98 72.20 64.49
N PRO A 240 9.94 71.66 63.72
CA PRO A 240 10.82 70.56 64.15
C PRO A 240 11.79 70.92 65.29
N ASP A 241 11.92 72.21 65.59
CA ASP A 241 12.77 72.72 66.68
C ASP A 241 11.98 72.96 68.01
N ASP A 242 10.65 72.83 68.02
CA ASP A 242 9.81 73.07 69.22
C ASP A 242 9.25 71.79 69.85
N ASN A 243 10.06 71.16 70.71
CA ASN A 243 9.63 70.06 71.60
C ASN A 243 8.61 70.48 72.68
N SER A 244 8.02 71.68 72.65
CA SER A 244 6.99 72.16 73.59
C SER A 244 5.57 72.27 72.98
N CYS A 245 5.33 71.61 71.84
CA CYS A 245 4.01 71.43 71.22
C CYS A 245 3.43 70.02 71.49
N PRO A 246 2.84 69.75 72.69
CA PRO A 246 2.43 68.40 73.04
C PRO A 246 1.13 67.96 72.34
N GLY A 247 1.26 67.08 71.33
CA GLY A 247 0.13 66.34 70.77
C GLY A 247 -0.75 67.08 69.75
N GLN A 248 -0.25 68.14 69.10
CA GLN A 248 -0.93 68.83 67.98
C GLN A 248 -0.85 68.01 66.69
N CYS A 249 -1.56 66.89 66.66
CA CYS A 249 -1.69 66.05 65.47
C CYS A 249 -3.14 65.61 65.24
N SER A 250 -3.44 65.26 63.99
CA SER A 250 -4.71 64.69 63.57
C SER A 250 -5.06 63.40 64.32
N SER A 251 -6.34 63.04 64.33
CA SER A 251 -6.72 61.66 64.68
C SER A 251 -6.12 60.66 63.68
N SER A 252 -5.77 59.47 64.17
CA SER A 252 -5.12 58.43 63.36
C SER A 252 -6.07 57.86 62.29
N TYR A 253 -5.62 57.72 61.04
CA TYR A 253 -6.32 56.91 60.03
C TYR A 253 -5.54 55.62 59.71
N SER A 254 -6.22 54.48 59.65
CA SER A 254 -5.62 53.17 59.34
C SER A 254 -5.72 52.78 57.87
N HIS A 255 -4.60 52.38 57.25
CA HIS A 255 -4.57 51.74 55.93
C HIS A 255 -3.85 50.38 56.02
N THR A 256 -4.27 49.40 55.23
CA THR A 256 -3.63 48.08 55.17
C THR A 256 -2.78 47.97 53.92
N PHE A 257 -1.54 47.54 54.07
CA PHE A 257 -0.64 47.18 52.98
C PHE A 257 -0.17 45.74 53.15
N TYR A 258 0.33 45.13 52.08
CA TYR A 258 0.73 43.73 52.06
C TYR A 258 2.18 43.57 51.64
N VAL A 259 2.85 42.53 52.15
CA VAL A 259 4.26 42.21 51.88
C VAL A 259 4.37 40.74 51.47
N ASN A 260 5.03 40.49 50.35
CA ASN A 260 5.24 39.16 49.79
C ASN A 260 6.66 38.65 50.11
N HIS A 261 6.78 37.40 50.58
CA HIS A 261 8.07 36.81 50.97
C HIS A 261 8.43 35.66 50.03
N ALA A 262 9.74 35.41 49.85
CA ALA A 262 10.19 34.42 48.89
C ALA A 262 9.94 32.98 49.38
N PRO A 263 9.40 32.08 48.51
CA PRO A 263 9.02 30.72 48.91
C PRO A 263 10.24 29.80 49.14
N SER A 264 9.96 28.59 49.62
CA SER A 264 10.97 27.59 49.95
C SER A 264 10.70 26.22 49.31
N ALA A 265 11.77 25.47 49.06
CA ALA A 265 11.73 24.10 48.56
C ALA A 265 12.41 23.15 49.58
N SER A 266 11.86 21.95 49.73
CA SER A 266 12.35 20.92 50.64
C SER A 266 12.17 19.52 50.05
N SER A 267 12.81 18.50 50.63
CA SER A 267 12.71 17.10 50.18
C SER A 267 13.01 16.92 48.68
N VAL A 268 14.08 17.57 48.19
CA VAL A 268 14.47 17.53 46.78
C VAL A 268 15.13 16.18 46.47
N GLU A 269 14.50 15.36 45.64
CA GLU A 269 14.91 14.00 45.31
C GLU A 269 14.74 13.73 43.81
N ILE A 270 15.56 12.85 43.23
CA ILE A 270 15.37 12.36 41.86
C ILE A 270 14.61 11.03 41.92
N SER A 271 13.57 10.93 41.11
CA SER A 271 12.78 9.70 40.91
C SER A 271 12.93 9.21 39.47
N PRO A 272 13.15 7.89 39.24
CA PRO A 272 13.34 6.84 40.25
C PRO A 272 14.71 6.94 40.95
N SER A 273 14.82 6.39 42.16
CA SER A 273 16.03 6.49 43.01
C SER A 273 17.14 5.49 42.67
N THR A 274 16.84 4.51 41.81
CA THR A 274 17.83 3.63 41.15
C THR A 274 17.45 3.58 39.66
N PRO A 275 17.74 4.64 38.88
CA PRO A 275 17.36 4.73 37.48
C PRO A 275 18.23 3.83 36.61
N SER A 276 17.62 3.18 35.62
CA SER A 276 18.32 2.60 34.48
C SER A 276 18.38 3.60 33.32
N SER A 277 19.28 3.41 32.36
CA SER A 277 19.42 4.23 31.13
C SER A 277 18.14 4.35 30.29
N SER A 278 17.18 3.45 30.50
CA SER A 278 15.83 3.43 29.92
C SER A 278 14.77 4.22 30.70
N GLN A 279 15.15 4.96 31.75
CA GLN A 279 14.21 5.64 32.65
C GLN A 279 14.46 7.14 32.77
N ASP A 280 13.41 7.91 32.51
CA ASP A 280 13.39 9.37 32.66
C ASP A 280 13.63 9.79 34.12
N LEU A 281 14.49 10.79 34.33
CA LEU A 281 14.78 11.34 35.66
C LEU A 281 13.83 12.51 35.97
N THR A 282 13.00 12.41 37.01
CA THR A 282 12.13 13.50 37.45
C THR A 282 12.57 14.05 38.80
N CYS A 283 12.79 15.37 38.87
CA CYS A 283 13.10 16.09 40.10
C CYS A 283 11.81 16.33 40.91
N THR A 284 11.70 15.73 42.08
CA THR A 284 10.55 15.88 43.00
C THR A 284 10.95 16.68 44.24
N TYR A 285 10.04 17.50 44.75
CA TYR A 285 10.27 18.36 45.92
C TYR A 285 8.93 18.74 46.57
N SER A 286 9.00 19.37 47.74
CA SER A 286 7.88 19.97 48.46
C SER A 286 8.05 21.48 48.53
N PHE A 287 7.18 22.21 47.81
CA PHE A 287 7.03 23.66 47.90
C PHE A 287 6.38 24.06 49.23
N SER A 288 6.84 25.17 49.83
CA SER A 288 6.22 25.78 51.01
C SER A 288 6.43 27.28 51.00
N ASP A 289 5.36 28.01 51.28
CA ASP A 289 5.31 29.47 51.27
C ASP A 289 4.78 30.01 52.62
N SER A 290 5.17 31.24 53.01
CA SER A 290 4.76 31.87 54.27
C SER A 290 3.45 32.64 54.20
N ASP A 291 3.16 33.20 53.02
CA ASP A 291 2.04 34.10 52.74
C ASP A 291 0.83 33.33 52.20
N THR A 292 1.04 32.02 51.99
CA THR A 292 0.12 30.98 51.52
C THR A 292 -0.18 31.03 50.03
N ASP A 293 0.73 31.62 49.26
CA ASP A 293 0.65 31.64 47.81
C ASP A 293 0.84 30.28 47.17
N SER A 294 0.29 30.15 45.96
CA SER A 294 0.47 28.95 45.13
C SER A 294 1.84 28.95 44.46
N GLU A 295 2.37 27.77 44.17
CA GLU A 295 3.56 27.65 43.34
C GLU A 295 3.31 28.16 41.92
N GLY A 296 4.23 28.98 41.41
CA GLY A 296 4.23 29.50 40.05
C GLY A 296 5.32 28.86 39.18
N SER A 297 6.07 29.69 38.45
CA SER A 297 7.05 29.22 37.46
C SER A 297 8.44 28.97 38.07
N SER A 298 8.50 28.02 39.01
CA SER A 298 9.74 27.48 39.58
C SER A 298 10.70 26.98 38.50
N THR A 299 12.01 27.16 38.70
CA THR A 299 13.03 26.89 37.67
C THR A 299 14.03 25.84 38.09
N PHE A 300 14.26 24.86 37.22
CA PHE A 300 15.16 23.73 37.43
C PHE A 300 16.51 23.95 36.76
N ARG A 301 17.55 23.33 37.32
CA ARG A 301 18.83 23.05 36.67
C ARG A 301 19.23 21.61 36.97
N TRP A 302 20.06 21.04 36.10
CA TRP A 302 20.57 19.68 36.27
C TRP A 302 22.08 19.63 36.11
N TYR A 303 22.72 18.78 36.90
CA TYR A 303 24.16 18.56 36.90
C TYR A 303 24.42 17.09 36.59
N LYS A 304 25.39 16.85 35.71
CA LYS A 304 25.90 15.55 35.30
C LYS A 304 27.39 15.51 35.62
N ASP A 305 27.83 14.53 36.41
CA ASP A 305 29.20 14.39 36.91
C ASP A 305 29.72 15.68 37.59
N GLY A 306 28.82 16.39 38.27
CA GLY A 306 29.06 17.71 38.88
C GLY A 306 29.07 18.92 37.92
N VAL A 307 28.82 18.72 36.62
CA VAL A 307 28.82 19.77 35.58
C VAL A 307 27.41 20.16 35.18
N LEU A 308 27.10 21.45 35.24
CA LEU A 308 25.79 22.03 34.89
C LEU A 308 25.44 21.80 33.41
N GLN A 309 24.33 21.11 33.17
CA GLN A 309 23.74 20.88 31.85
C GLN A 309 22.82 22.04 31.48
N GLY A 310 23.41 23.19 31.13
CA GLY A 310 22.72 24.47 30.96
C GLY A 310 21.65 24.57 29.86
N GLY A 311 21.41 23.50 29.09
CA GLY A 311 20.27 23.38 28.17
C GLY A 311 19.04 22.70 28.79
N ILE A 312 19.16 22.11 29.98
CA ILE A 312 18.12 21.32 30.65
C ILE A 312 17.56 22.11 31.83
N THR A 313 16.35 22.65 31.67
CA THR A 313 15.66 23.47 32.69
C THR A 313 14.25 22.97 33.02
N THR A 314 13.93 21.74 32.63
CA THR A 314 12.65 21.06 32.87
C THR A 314 12.66 20.27 34.19
N VAL A 315 11.48 20.00 34.74
CA VAL A 315 11.28 19.13 35.93
C VAL A 315 11.67 17.67 35.68
N THR A 316 11.70 17.24 34.42
CA THR A 316 12.07 15.89 33.98
C THR A 316 13.14 15.96 32.90
N ILE A 317 14.10 15.02 32.94
CA ILE A 317 15.01 14.66 31.86
C ILE A 317 14.47 13.41 31.16
N ASP A 318 14.30 13.50 29.85
CA ASP A 318 14.04 12.34 28.98
C ASP A 318 15.31 11.48 28.88
N SER A 319 15.15 10.18 29.10
CA SER A 319 16.20 9.14 29.13
C SER A 319 17.17 9.19 27.94
N SER A 320 16.74 9.69 26.77
CA SER A 320 17.63 9.93 25.60
C SER A 320 18.76 10.96 25.81
N ASN A 321 18.79 11.64 26.96
CA ASN A 321 19.85 12.58 27.37
C ASN A 321 20.82 11.98 28.40
N THR A 322 20.64 10.69 28.74
CA THR A 322 21.37 9.96 29.78
C THR A 322 21.97 8.67 29.25
N ALA A 323 22.88 8.05 30.01
CA ALA A 323 23.44 6.72 29.76
C ALA A 323 23.87 6.07 31.10
N ALA A 324 24.21 4.78 31.09
CA ALA A 324 24.77 4.09 32.25
C ALA A 324 26.06 4.74 32.81
N ASP A 325 26.35 4.48 34.09
CA ASP A 325 27.46 5.00 34.91
C ASP A 325 27.48 6.53 35.16
N GLU A 326 26.53 7.31 34.62
CA GLU A 326 26.45 8.77 34.82
C GLU A 326 25.91 9.16 36.21
N GLU A 327 26.50 10.19 36.86
CA GLU A 327 26.01 10.72 38.14
C GLU A 327 25.20 12.02 37.95
N TRP A 328 23.91 12.01 38.31
CA TRP A 328 22.99 13.13 38.12
C TRP A 328 22.46 13.75 39.42
N ILE A 329 22.33 15.08 39.45
CA ILE A 329 21.76 15.90 40.54
C ILE A 329 20.80 16.94 39.94
N CYS A 330 19.64 17.16 40.56
CA CYS A 330 18.76 18.30 40.22
C CYS A 330 18.88 19.43 41.25
N GLU A 331 18.70 20.66 40.77
CA GLU A 331 18.61 21.90 41.56
C GLU A 331 17.29 22.58 41.22
N ILE A 332 16.51 22.94 42.24
CA ILE A 332 15.25 23.68 42.10
C ILE A 332 15.36 25.05 42.77
N THR A 333 14.98 26.10 42.04
CA THR A 333 14.71 27.43 42.60
C THR A 333 13.19 27.64 42.58
N PRO A 334 12.49 27.58 43.72
CA PRO A 334 11.04 27.72 43.78
C PRO A 334 10.62 29.16 43.48
N LYS A 335 9.41 29.34 42.95
CA LYS A 335 8.76 30.65 42.80
C LYS A 335 7.29 30.59 43.16
N ASP A 336 6.78 31.68 43.69
CA ASP A 336 5.36 31.86 43.95
C ASP A 336 4.60 32.20 42.65
N GLN A 337 3.30 32.42 42.79
CA GLN A 337 2.40 32.81 41.70
C GLN A 337 2.64 34.23 41.16
N HIS A 338 3.32 35.10 41.92
CA HIS A 338 3.58 36.51 41.59
C HIS A 338 4.90 36.68 40.82
N GLY A 339 5.87 35.79 41.05
CA GLY A 339 7.16 35.69 40.36
C GLY A 339 8.40 35.79 41.26
N LEU A 340 8.24 36.02 42.57
CA LEU A 340 9.35 36.14 43.51
C LEU A 340 10.05 34.78 43.69
N ALA A 341 11.37 34.80 43.78
CA ALA A 341 12.20 33.60 43.71
C ALA A 341 12.86 33.27 45.05
N GLY A 342 12.64 32.04 45.51
CA GLY A 342 13.27 31.47 46.70
C GLY A 342 14.74 31.11 46.52
N THR A 343 15.28 30.43 47.52
CA THR A 343 16.66 29.90 47.47
C THR A 343 16.74 28.61 46.67
N ALA A 344 17.83 28.43 45.93
CA ALA A 344 18.09 27.20 45.18
C ALA A 344 18.47 26.04 46.13
N VAL A 345 17.90 24.85 45.90
CA VAL A 345 18.11 23.63 46.70
C VAL A 345 18.39 22.44 45.80
N ASN A 346 19.38 21.62 46.15
CA ASN A 346 19.84 20.47 45.35
C ASN A 346 19.37 19.14 45.95
N SER A 347 19.20 18.14 45.09
CA SER A 347 18.99 16.74 45.48
C SER A 347 20.28 16.07 45.97
N SER A 348 20.15 14.86 46.52
CA SER A 348 21.24 13.88 46.46
C SER A 348 21.55 13.49 45.01
N SER A 349 22.74 12.97 44.74
CA SER A 349 23.03 12.35 43.45
C SER A 349 22.36 10.97 43.31
N VAL A 350 22.09 10.60 42.06
CA VAL A 350 21.78 9.23 41.65
C VAL A 350 22.76 8.80 40.56
N THR A 351 23.13 7.52 40.52
CA THR A 351 23.91 6.93 39.44
C THR A 351 23.01 6.08 38.57
N ILE A 352 23.15 6.20 37.25
CA ILE A 352 22.34 5.45 36.29
C ILE A 352 22.94 4.08 36.04
N THR A 353 22.11 3.03 36.06
CA THR A 353 22.52 1.66 35.72
C THR A 353 22.27 1.32 34.26
N ASN A 354 22.89 0.24 33.80
CA ASN A 354 22.53 -0.48 32.57
C ASN A 354 21.02 -0.78 32.48
N SER A 355 20.52 -1.04 31.27
CA SER A 355 19.16 -1.53 31.01
C SER A 355 19.16 -2.88 30.29
N ALA A 356 18.79 -3.95 30.99
CA ALA A 356 18.71 -5.29 30.40
C ALA A 356 18.00 -5.34 29.03
N PRO A 357 18.55 -6.07 28.04
CA PRO A 357 18.10 -6.00 26.65
C PRO A 357 16.71 -6.60 26.45
N SER A 358 16.03 -6.14 25.41
CA SER A 358 14.69 -6.59 25.03
C SER A 358 14.70 -7.44 23.76
N ILE A 359 13.69 -8.30 23.61
CA ILE A 359 13.51 -9.17 22.45
C ILE A 359 12.04 -9.23 22.04
N SER A 360 11.77 -9.16 20.74
CA SER A 360 10.41 -9.10 20.18
C SER A 360 10.37 -9.61 18.74
N GLY A 361 9.16 -9.72 18.17
CA GLY A 361 8.98 -10.02 16.74
C GLY A 361 9.63 -11.32 16.28
N PHE A 362 9.45 -12.42 17.03
CA PHE A 362 9.88 -13.74 16.56
C PHE A 362 9.06 -14.16 15.33
N GLU A 363 9.77 -14.50 14.25
CA GLU A 363 9.20 -14.97 13.00
C GLU A 363 9.96 -16.21 12.51
N VAL A 364 9.25 -17.15 11.88
CA VAL A 364 9.82 -18.34 11.24
C VAL A 364 9.76 -18.16 9.72
N GLN A 365 10.79 -18.61 9.02
CA GLN A 365 10.76 -18.67 7.56
C GLN A 365 9.75 -19.72 7.10
N ASP A 366 8.86 -19.37 6.17
CA ASP A 366 7.97 -20.30 5.47
C ASP A 366 8.18 -20.09 3.96
N GLY A 367 8.80 -21.05 3.29
CA GLY A 367 9.21 -20.89 1.89
C GLY A 367 10.49 -20.07 1.68
N ALA A 368 10.77 -19.70 0.43
CA ALA A 368 12.02 -19.10 -0.02
C ALA A 368 12.16 -17.60 0.31
N SER A 369 11.05 -16.90 0.55
CA SER A 369 11.08 -15.48 0.92
C SER A 369 10.01 -15.01 1.90
N SER A 370 9.03 -15.86 2.22
CA SER A 370 7.97 -15.56 3.18
C SER A 370 8.42 -15.83 4.62
N TRP A 371 7.79 -15.14 5.56
CA TRP A 371 8.05 -15.25 6.99
C TRP A 371 6.73 -15.14 7.71
N ASP A 372 6.43 -16.08 8.61
CA ASP A 372 5.21 -16.05 9.41
C ASP A 372 5.48 -15.61 10.86
N SER A 373 4.53 -14.80 11.35
CA SER A 373 4.45 -14.28 12.71
C SER A 373 3.01 -14.24 13.25
N ALA A 374 2.07 -14.91 12.58
CA ALA A 374 0.65 -14.94 12.94
C ALA A 374 0.31 -16.06 13.95
N GLY A 375 -0.12 -15.68 15.16
CA GLY A 375 -0.72 -16.62 16.12
C GLY A 375 0.28 -17.61 16.73
N THR A 376 0.38 -18.81 16.17
CA THR A 376 1.47 -19.76 16.43
C THR A 376 2.11 -20.06 15.09
N PRO A 377 3.25 -19.41 14.76
CA PRO A 377 3.74 -19.42 13.39
C PRO A 377 3.99 -20.83 12.85
N ASP A 378 3.82 -21.05 11.56
CA ASP A 378 4.13 -22.34 10.95
C ASP A 378 5.07 -22.26 9.75
N THR A 379 5.60 -23.42 9.36
CA THR A 379 6.62 -23.56 8.32
C THR A 379 6.59 -24.96 7.72
N HIS A 380 6.83 -25.03 6.42
CA HIS A 380 6.94 -26.25 5.63
C HIS A 380 8.41 -26.62 5.31
N ASP A 381 9.39 -25.77 5.68
CA ASP A 381 10.82 -26.10 5.49
C ASP A 381 11.32 -27.08 6.57
N SER A 382 12.10 -28.06 6.12
CA SER A 382 12.89 -28.98 6.93
C SER A 382 13.96 -28.32 7.80
N THR A 383 14.46 -27.14 7.39
CA THR A 383 15.58 -26.40 8.03
C THR A 383 15.31 -24.89 8.14
N PRO A 384 14.18 -24.47 8.73
CA PRO A 384 13.68 -23.11 8.62
C PRO A 384 14.60 -22.10 9.31
N ASN A 385 14.90 -20.99 8.65
CA ASN A 385 15.60 -19.88 9.31
C ASN A 385 14.66 -19.22 10.34
N LEU A 386 15.24 -18.77 11.44
CA LEU A 386 14.54 -18.06 12.51
C LEU A 386 15.03 -16.61 12.55
N ARG A 387 14.13 -15.65 12.80
CA ARG A 387 14.51 -14.26 13.07
C ARG A 387 13.74 -13.64 14.21
N TRP A 388 14.29 -12.57 14.77
CA TRP A 388 13.68 -11.74 15.80
C TRP A 388 14.35 -10.36 15.82
N ALA A 389 13.75 -9.42 16.54
CA ALA A 389 14.36 -8.14 16.86
C ALA A 389 14.86 -8.14 18.31
N THR A 390 16.17 -7.96 18.51
CA THR A 390 16.74 -7.52 19.79
C THR A 390 16.87 -6.00 19.80
N PHE A 391 16.60 -5.37 20.95
CA PHE A 391 16.81 -3.95 21.16
C PHE A 391 17.38 -3.71 22.56
N ASP A 392 18.49 -2.98 22.61
CA ASP A 392 19.14 -2.51 23.83
C ASP A 392 19.14 -0.98 23.88
N ASN A 393 19.18 -0.43 25.09
CA ASN A 393 19.07 0.99 25.40
C ASN A 393 20.44 1.69 25.54
N ASP A 394 21.49 0.98 25.96
CA ASP A 394 22.83 1.54 26.16
C ASP A 394 23.71 1.45 24.89
N GLY A 395 23.39 0.52 23.98
CA GLY A 395 24.04 0.32 22.69
C GLY A 395 24.99 -0.88 22.64
N ASP A 396 24.86 -1.84 23.55
CA ASP A 396 25.74 -3.01 23.68
C ASP A 396 25.40 -4.16 22.69
N ASP A 397 26.41 -5.01 22.43
CA ASP A 397 26.34 -6.13 21.46
C ASP A 397 25.50 -7.31 22.00
N VAL A 398 24.17 -7.23 21.86
CA VAL A 398 23.24 -8.27 22.37
C VAL A 398 23.47 -9.65 21.74
N THR A 399 23.79 -10.63 22.58
CA THR A 399 23.81 -12.06 22.25
C THR A 399 22.47 -12.70 22.63
N THR A 400 21.80 -13.36 21.68
CA THR A 400 20.60 -14.16 21.96
C THR A 400 20.97 -15.63 22.17
N HIS A 401 20.61 -16.18 23.33
CA HIS A 401 20.61 -17.61 23.61
C HIS A 401 19.29 -18.25 23.15
N ILE A 402 19.39 -19.38 22.44
CA ILE A 402 18.28 -20.06 21.77
C ILE A 402 18.11 -21.47 22.37
N CYS A 403 16.92 -21.81 22.82
CA CYS A 403 16.59 -23.13 23.38
C CYS A 403 15.33 -23.69 22.71
N ILE A 404 15.48 -24.72 21.86
CA ILE A 404 14.37 -25.41 21.19
C ILE A 404 14.05 -26.71 21.93
N ALA A 405 12.77 -27.03 22.10
CA ALA A 405 12.30 -28.27 22.67
C ALA A 405 11.02 -28.81 22.03
N THR A 406 10.90 -30.13 21.99
CA THR A 406 9.69 -30.87 21.57
C THR A 406 8.59 -30.90 22.64
N SER A 407 8.80 -30.27 23.79
CA SER A 407 7.78 -30.05 24.82
C SER A 407 8.01 -28.76 25.61
N SER A 408 6.93 -28.10 26.02
CA SER A 408 6.98 -26.81 26.73
C SER A 408 7.73 -26.87 28.07
N GLY A 409 7.73 -28.01 28.75
CA GLY A 409 8.43 -28.25 30.03
C GLY A 409 9.95 -28.51 29.91
N LYS A 410 10.57 -28.27 28.75
CA LYS A 410 12.00 -28.45 28.50
C LYS A 410 12.78 -27.16 28.20
N ARG A 411 12.10 -26.04 27.91
CA ARG A 411 12.73 -24.81 27.38
C ARG A 411 13.53 -23.96 28.39
N ASP A 412 13.88 -24.52 29.54
CA ASP A 412 14.77 -23.89 30.52
C ASP A 412 16.23 -24.15 30.17
N SER A 413 17.12 -23.22 30.55
CA SER A 413 18.50 -23.04 30.05
C SER A 413 19.53 -24.13 30.45
N ASN A 414 19.11 -25.40 30.52
CA ASN A 414 19.95 -26.62 30.60
C ASN A 414 19.18 -27.91 30.20
N ASN A 415 17.96 -27.82 29.62
CA ASN A 415 17.08 -28.97 29.36
C ASN A 415 16.46 -29.01 27.94
N CYS A 416 16.99 -28.18 27.02
CA CYS A 416 16.56 -28.10 25.62
C CYS A 416 16.76 -29.44 24.87
N ASP A 417 16.03 -29.66 23.77
CA ASP A 417 16.38 -30.69 22.78
C ASP A 417 17.47 -30.19 21.81
N ALA A 418 17.50 -28.88 21.54
CA ALA A 418 18.56 -28.19 20.80
C ALA A 418 18.88 -26.83 21.46
N TYR A 419 20.16 -26.42 21.46
CA TYR A 419 20.61 -25.15 22.05
C TYR A 419 21.66 -24.48 21.16
N SER A 420 21.59 -23.16 21.04
CA SER A 420 22.53 -22.33 20.28
C SER A 420 22.62 -20.91 20.86
N SER A 421 23.54 -20.09 20.36
CA SER A 421 23.68 -18.68 20.74
C SER A 421 24.27 -17.86 19.60
N THR A 422 23.77 -16.65 19.38
CA THR A 422 24.09 -15.80 18.21
C THR A 422 24.04 -14.32 18.56
N SER A 423 24.90 -13.50 17.97
CA SER A 423 24.82 -12.03 17.97
C SER A 423 24.21 -11.46 16.68
N SER A 424 23.71 -12.34 15.79
CA SER A 424 22.81 -11.98 14.68
C SER A 424 21.40 -12.38 15.08
N SER A 425 20.45 -11.45 15.03
CA SER A 425 19.02 -11.72 15.23
C SER A 425 18.27 -12.00 13.92
N ASP A 426 18.89 -11.69 12.77
CA ASP A 426 18.40 -12.00 11.43
C ASP A 426 18.94 -13.34 10.90
N ASP A 427 18.09 -14.05 10.16
CA ASP A 427 18.38 -15.18 9.25
C ASP A 427 19.16 -16.36 9.89
N VAL A 428 18.75 -16.77 11.09
CA VAL A 428 19.49 -17.73 11.92
C VAL A 428 19.21 -19.19 11.52
N SER A 429 19.83 -19.60 10.42
CA SER A 429 19.80 -20.96 9.83
C SER A 429 20.42 -22.10 10.66
N ALA A 430 21.05 -21.79 11.81
CA ALA A 430 22.07 -22.66 12.39
C ALA A 430 21.64 -23.54 13.59
N VAL A 431 20.35 -23.62 13.94
CA VAL A 431 19.91 -24.30 15.18
C VAL A 431 19.80 -25.83 15.00
N SER A 432 20.97 -26.46 14.96
CA SER A 432 21.15 -27.92 14.80
C SER A 432 20.38 -28.72 15.86
N GLY A 433 19.33 -29.42 15.44
CA GLY A 433 18.52 -30.29 16.31
C GLY A 433 16.99 -30.17 16.13
N ILE A 434 16.52 -29.33 15.21
CA ILE A 434 15.19 -29.51 14.60
C ILE A 434 15.26 -30.80 13.79
N PHE A 435 14.63 -31.87 14.28
CA PHE A 435 14.62 -33.18 13.62
C PHE A 435 13.27 -33.38 12.93
N HIS A 436 13.22 -33.12 11.62
CA HIS A 436 12.12 -33.57 10.79
C HIS A 436 11.95 -35.09 10.96
N SER A 437 10.72 -35.53 11.27
CA SER A 437 10.37 -36.94 11.46
C SER A 437 9.17 -37.33 10.61
N GLY A 438 8.93 -36.64 9.49
CA GLY A 438 7.77 -36.84 8.62
C GLY A 438 6.43 -36.34 9.15
N THR A 439 6.30 -36.19 10.47
CA THR A 439 5.03 -35.87 11.12
C THR A 439 5.01 -34.42 11.59
N SER A 440 3.98 -33.67 11.20
CA SER A 440 3.71 -32.30 11.67
C SER A 440 3.83 -32.19 13.19
N ARG A 441 4.58 -31.19 13.67
CA ARG A 441 5.02 -31.10 15.07
C ARG A 441 5.25 -29.66 15.51
N THR A 442 4.63 -29.27 16.63
CA THR A 442 4.94 -28.03 17.34
C THR A 442 6.31 -28.13 18.03
N TYR A 443 7.18 -27.16 17.77
CA TYR A 443 8.39 -26.90 18.52
C TYR A 443 8.19 -25.71 19.47
N TYR A 444 8.62 -25.85 20.72
CA TYR A 444 8.62 -24.79 21.71
C TYR A 444 10.00 -24.14 21.77
N LEU A 445 10.02 -22.81 21.82
CA LEU A 445 11.23 -22.01 21.75
C LEU A 445 11.31 -21.10 22.98
N ARG A 446 12.50 -20.96 23.55
CA ARG A 446 12.88 -19.82 24.39
C ARG A 446 14.03 -19.08 23.72
N LEU A 447 13.88 -17.76 23.61
CA LEU A 447 14.94 -16.82 23.27
C LEU A 447 15.25 -15.98 24.50
N THR A 448 16.53 -15.85 24.86
CA THR A 448 16.99 -15.01 25.98
C THR A 448 18.09 -14.08 25.48
N PRO A 449 17.88 -12.75 25.42
CA PRO A 449 18.92 -11.80 25.11
C PRO A 449 19.82 -11.55 26.33
N ASP A 450 21.11 -11.35 26.09
CA ASP A 450 22.16 -11.08 27.07
C ASP A 450 23.11 -10.06 26.44
N ASP A 451 23.30 -8.90 27.07
CA ASP A 451 24.22 -7.85 26.62
C ASP A 451 25.67 -8.08 27.12
N GLY A 452 25.87 -9.08 28.00
CA GLY A 452 27.13 -9.37 28.68
C GLY A 452 27.27 -8.71 30.06
N SER A 453 26.37 -7.79 30.40
CA SER A 453 26.17 -7.17 31.71
C SER A 453 25.04 -7.86 32.48
N GLU A 454 23.88 -8.07 31.86
CA GLU A 454 22.71 -8.76 32.41
C GLU A 454 21.80 -9.44 31.36
N ASN A 455 21.05 -10.44 31.81
CA ASN A 455 20.11 -11.17 30.97
C ASN A 455 18.75 -10.46 30.92
N GLY A 456 18.29 -10.17 29.71
CA GLY A 456 16.97 -9.61 29.45
C GLY A 456 15.82 -10.59 29.67
N THR A 457 14.58 -10.09 29.52
CA THR A 457 13.37 -10.92 29.72
C THR A 457 13.23 -11.96 28.60
N PRO A 458 13.16 -13.28 28.91
CA PRO A 458 13.06 -14.30 27.87
C PRO A 458 11.72 -14.30 27.14
N LEU A 459 11.76 -14.47 25.82
CA LEU A 459 10.59 -14.70 24.97
C LEU A 459 10.33 -16.21 24.84
N ASP A 460 9.26 -16.68 25.48
CA ASP A 460 8.71 -18.02 25.32
C ASP A 460 7.71 -18.02 24.15
N THR A 461 7.98 -18.81 23.11
CA THR A 461 7.12 -18.93 21.90
C THR A 461 7.07 -20.37 21.39
N SER A 462 6.40 -20.61 20.27
CA SER A 462 6.33 -21.90 19.59
C SER A 462 5.93 -21.76 18.12
N PHE A 463 6.53 -22.57 17.26
CA PHE A 463 6.15 -22.70 15.84
C PHE A 463 5.76 -24.14 15.50
N ASN A 464 5.02 -24.36 14.42
CA ASN A 464 4.71 -25.70 13.91
C ASN A 464 5.54 -25.99 12.66
N LEU A 465 6.26 -27.10 12.66
CA LEU A 465 6.70 -27.74 11.42
C LEU A 465 5.51 -28.52 10.87
N ILE A 466 5.08 -28.25 9.65
CA ILE A 466 3.96 -28.95 8.98
C ILE A 466 4.53 -29.94 7.95
N ASN A 467 3.79 -31.03 7.76
CA ASN A 467 3.93 -31.94 6.62
C ASN A 467 2.51 -32.27 6.14
N SER A 468 2.20 -31.91 4.91
CA SER A 468 0.90 -32.14 4.28
C SER A 468 0.79 -33.57 3.72
N ILE A 469 -0.31 -33.85 3.02
CA ILE A 469 -0.46 -35.04 2.17
C ILE A 469 -0.74 -34.52 0.75
N PRO A 470 -0.08 -35.06 -0.29
CA PRO A 470 -0.30 -34.66 -1.68
C PRO A 470 -1.77 -34.57 -2.07
N SER A 471 -2.14 -33.52 -2.80
CA SER A 471 -3.50 -33.42 -3.33
C SER A 471 -3.75 -34.50 -4.37
N THR A 472 -4.99 -34.98 -4.42
CA THR A 472 -5.47 -35.93 -5.42
C THR A 472 -5.19 -35.41 -6.82
N PRO A 473 -4.53 -36.18 -7.71
CA PRO A 473 -4.32 -35.79 -9.09
C PRO A 473 -5.60 -35.39 -9.82
N SER A 474 -5.45 -34.59 -10.86
CA SER A 474 -6.53 -33.91 -11.57
C SER A 474 -6.29 -33.89 -13.08
N SER A 475 -7.39 -33.85 -13.83
CA SER A 475 -7.42 -33.66 -15.30
C SER A 475 -6.43 -34.52 -16.09
N LEU A 476 -6.66 -35.84 -16.14
CA LEU A 476 -6.01 -36.69 -17.12
C LEU A 476 -6.33 -36.22 -18.55
N SER A 477 -5.29 -36.09 -19.38
CA SER A 477 -5.39 -35.67 -20.78
C SER A 477 -4.40 -36.44 -21.66
N PRO A 478 -4.80 -36.96 -22.83
CA PRO A 478 -6.17 -36.98 -23.35
C PRO A 478 -7.05 -38.04 -22.65
N LEU A 479 -8.38 -37.88 -22.72
CA LEU A 479 -9.37 -38.90 -22.32
C LEU A 479 -9.87 -39.76 -23.49
N SER A 480 -9.52 -39.40 -24.74
CA SER A 480 -9.84 -40.15 -25.95
C SER A 480 -8.68 -40.08 -26.92
N THR A 481 -8.34 -41.19 -27.58
CA THR A 481 -7.14 -41.35 -28.42
C THR A 481 -7.39 -42.30 -29.59
N HIS A 482 -6.70 -42.10 -30.73
CA HIS A 482 -6.52 -43.10 -31.80
C HIS A 482 -5.14 -43.79 -31.71
N ASN A 483 -4.24 -43.32 -30.84
CA ASN A 483 -2.97 -43.99 -30.57
C ASN A 483 -3.19 -45.03 -29.44
N PRO A 484 -2.90 -46.33 -29.65
CA PRO A 484 -3.04 -47.38 -28.63
C PRO A 484 -1.95 -47.37 -27.55
N THR A 485 -0.86 -46.63 -27.74
CA THR A 485 0.16 -46.30 -26.73
C THR A 485 0.23 -44.78 -26.54
N PRO A 486 -0.80 -44.16 -25.95
CA PRO A 486 -0.86 -42.70 -25.82
C PRO A 486 0.12 -42.17 -24.77
N THR A 487 0.66 -40.98 -25.00
CA THR A 487 1.25 -40.17 -23.93
C THR A 487 0.13 -39.45 -23.19
N LEU A 488 0.03 -39.74 -21.90
CA LEU A 488 -0.91 -39.19 -20.94
C LEU A 488 -0.23 -38.09 -20.12
N SER A 489 -1.03 -37.16 -19.62
CA SER A 489 -0.61 -36.03 -18.78
C SER A 489 -1.68 -35.71 -17.75
N TRP A 490 -1.29 -35.19 -16.60
CA TRP A 490 -2.20 -34.80 -15.50
C TRP A 490 -1.59 -33.64 -14.70
N THR A 491 -2.30 -33.19 -13.67
CA THR A 491 -1.79 -32.20 -12.71
C THR A 491 -2.09 -32.64 -11.28
N ALA A 492 -1.09 -32.61 -10.41
CA ALA A 492 -1.29 -32.64 -8.97
C ALA A 492 -0.42 -31.55 -8.35
N THR A 493 -0.77 -31.10 -7.15
CA THR A 493 0.09 -30.28 -6.30
C THR A 493 0.18 -30.90 -4.92
N ASP A 494 1.19 -30.55 -4.15
CA ASP A 494 1.10 -30.57 -2.69
C ASP A 494 0.80 -29.14 -2.18
N ALA A 495 0.65 -28.95 -0.88
CA ALA A 495 0.92 -27.65 -0.26
C ALA A 495 2.43 -27.45 -0.05
N ASP A 496 3.18 -28.56 0.04
CA ASP A 496 4.58 -28.61 0.42
C ASP A 496 5.55 -28.74 -0.80
N ASP A 497 5.04 -28.74 -2.04
CA ASP A 497 5.81 -29.09 -3.26
C ASP A 497 6.71 -27.96 -3.82
N GLY A 498 6.86 -26.87 -3.06
CA GLY A 498 7.78 -25.78 -3.38
C GLY A 498 7.40 -24.99 -4.64
N THR A 499 6.17 -25.13 -5.17
CA THR A 499 5.70 -24.22 -6.22
C THR A 499 5.69 -22.77 -5.71
N ASP A 500 6.33 -21.89 -6.47
CA ASP A 500 6.78 -20.53 -6.11
C ASP A 500 7.78 -20.39 -4.92
N ASP A 501 7.74 -21.23 -3.88
CA ASP A 501 8.61 -21.14 -2.68
C ASP A 501 9.66 -22.27 -2.55
N HIS A 502 10.59 -22.34 -3.52
CA HIS A 502 11.69 -23.32 -3.53
C HIS A 502 12.78 -23.08 -2.45
N TRP A 503 12.85 -23.92 -1.40
CA TRP A 503 14.07 -24.62 -0.91
C TRP A 503 13.82 -25.36 0.44
N PRO A 504 14.03 -26.69 0.58
CA PRO A 504 14.17 -27.73 -0.45
C PRO A 504 13.30 -28.99 -0.19
N ALA A 505 12.23 -29.12 -0.99
CA ALA A 505 11.58 -30.39 -1.37
C ALA A 505 11.08 -31.36 -0.26
N ASP A 506 9.75 -31.48 -0.20
CA ASP A 506 9.20 -32.81 -0.48
C ASP A 506 9.14 -33.03 -2.01
N SER A 507 9.22 -34.28 -2.47
CA SER A 507 9.35 -34.63 -3.88
C SER A 507 8.22 -35.56 -4.32
N LEU A 508 7.17 -34.98 -4.92
CA LEU A 508 6.03 -35.71 -5.45
C LEU A 508 6.47 -36.81 -6.42
N THR A 509 6.25 -38.06 -6.00
CA THR A 509 6.38 -39.23 -6.86
C THR A 509 5.02 -39.55 -7.44
N TYR A 510 4.91 -39.58 -8.76
CA TYR A 510 3.66 -39.86 -9.45
C TYR A 510 3.53 -41.36 -9.78
N HIS A 511 2.33 -41.89 -9.60
CA HIS A 511 1.98 -43.29 -9.83
C HIS A 511 0.80 -43.38 -10.78
N ILE A 512 0.85 -44.30 -11.74
CA ILE A 512 -0.23 -44.53 -12.70
C ILE A 512 -0.44 -46.03 -12.94
N ARG A 513 -1.71 -46.38 -13.13
CA ARG A 513 -2.17 -47.69 -13.60
C ARG A 513 -3.17 -47.48 -14.71
N VAL A 514 -2.97 -48.16 -15.85
CA VAL A 514 -3.98 -48.26 -16.92
C VAL A 514 -4.25 -49.74 -17.20
N GLY A 515 -5.51 -50.14 -17.23
CA GLY A 515 -5.89 -51.55 -17.31
C GLY A 515 -7.36 -51.81 -17.58
N THR A 516 -7.76 -53.06 -17.34
CA THR A 516 -9.13 -53.57 -17.53
C THR A 516 -10.09 -53.22 -16.39
N SER A 517 -9.57 -52.65 -15.30
CA SER A 517 -10.34 -52.11 -14.15
C SER A 517 -9.51 -51.07 -13.38
N TYR A 518 -10.12 -50.30 -12.48
CA TYR A 518 -9.38 -49.34 -11.66
C TYR A 518 -8.33 -50.04 -10.77
N GLY A 519 -7.10 -49.52 -10.79
CA GLY A 519 -5.93 -50.10 -10.10
C GLY A 519 -5.27 -51.30 -10.79
N ASP A 520 -5.83 -51.80 -11.91
CA ASP A 520 -5.18 -52.80 -12.76
C ASP A 520 -4.15 -52.11 -13.68
N GLY A 521 -2.94 -52.65 -13.71
CA GLY A 521 -1.82 -52.13 -14.52
C GLY A 521 -1.51 -52.94 -15.77
N THR A 522 -2.51 -53.64 -16.33
CA THR A 522 -2.34 -54.53 -17.50
C THR A 522 -1.80 -53.83 -18.75
N TYR A 523 -1.98 -52.52 -18.91
CA TYR A 523 -1.45 -51.73 -20.03
C TYR A 523 -0.35 -50.74 -19.62
N GLU A 524 -0.46 -50.15 -18.42
CA GLU A 524 0.53 -49.22 -17.84
C GLU A 524 0.66 -49.45 -16.33
N SER A 525 1.88 -49.39 -15.78
CA SER A 525 2.17 -49.74 -14.38
C SER A 525 3.40 -49.02 -13.76
N ASN A 526 3.62 -47.73 -14.04
CA ASN A 526 4.65 -46.95 -13.35
C ASN A 526 4.27 -46.53 -11.90
N ASP A 527 5.22 -46.66 -10.97
CA ASP A 527 5.16 -46.24 -9.55
C ASP A 527 6.20 -45.16 -9.20
N ASN A 528 6.97 -44.69 -10.18
CA ASN A 528 8.09 -43.75 -10.01
C ASN A 528 8.18 -42.77 -11.20
N ALA A 529 7.05 -42.24 -11.68
CA ALA A 529 7.08 -41.18 -12.67
C ALA A 529 7.59 -39.88 -12.01
N ASP A 530 8.65 -39.29 -12.56
CA ASP A 530 9.31 -38.08 -12.04
C ASP A 530 8.63 -36.77 -12.51
N LYS A 531 7.54 -36.90 -13.28
CA LYS A 531 6.76 -35.81 -13.90
C LYS A 531 5.29 -36.21 -13.98
N ALA A 532 4.41 -35.22 -14.11
CA ALA A 532 2.97 -35.42 -14.25
C ALA A 532 2.54 -35.85 -15.67
N GLY A 533 3.14 -36.91 -16.20
CA GLY A 533 2.81 -37.50 -17.50
C GLY A 533 3.63 -38.75 -17.81
N GLU A 534 3.04 -39.69 -18.55
CA GLU A 534 3.61 -41.00 -18.85
C GLU A 534 3.10 -41.51 -20.22
N THR A 535 3.87 -42.35 -20.92
CA THR A 535 3.42 -43.04 -22.14
C THR A 535 3.09 -44.49 -21.83
N VAL A 536 1.87 -44.93 -22.20
CA VAL A 536 1.39 -46.30 -21.93
C VAL A 536 2.30 -47.34 -22.60
N ASP A 537 2.99 -48.14 -21.80
CA ASP A 537 4.02 -49.10 -22.21
C ASP A 537 3.47 -50.22 -23.14
N SER A 538 2.26 -50.72 -22.86
CA SER A 538 1.65 -51.83 -23.60
C SER A 538 0.39 -51.42 -24.36
N ALA A 539 0.41 -51.61 -25.67
CA ALA A 539 -0.66 -51.19 -26.58
C ALA A 539 -2.05 -51.68 -26.13
N ILE A 540 -2.94 -50.72 -25.91
CA ILE A 540 -4.35 -50.97 -25.61
C ILE A 540 -4.99 -51.65 -26.84
N PRO A 541 -5.68 -52.79 -26.68
CA PRO A 541 -6.30 -53.48 -27.80
C PRO A 541 -7.49 -52.68 -28.34
N TRP A 542 -7.66 -52.70 -29.66
CA TRP A 542 -8.78 -52.05 -30.35
C TRP A 542 -10.16 -52.59 -29.92
N GLY A 543 -11.17 -51.77 -30.18
CA GLY A 543 -12.57 -52.15 -30.01
C GLY A 543 -13.02 -53.25 -30.98
N THR A 544 -14.24 -53.74 -30.78
CA THR A 544 -14.94 -54.49 -31.83
C THR A 544 -15.68 -53.48 -32.72
N PRO A 545 -15.53 -53.50 -34.06
CA PRO A 545 -16.31 -52.70 -34.99
C PRO A 545 -17.82 -52.71 -34.71
N SER A 546 -18.43 -51.52 -34.62
CA SER A 546 -19.85 -51.34 -34.32
C SER A 546 -20.46 -50.17 -35.10
N GLY A 547 -20.74 -50.39 -36.39
CA GLY A 547 -21.13 -49.33 -37.31
C GLY A 547 -19.89 -48.68 -37.92
N ASP A 548 -19.80 -47.35 -37.81
CA ASP A 548 -18.77 -46.52 -38.44
C ASP A 548 -17.51 -46.31 -37.57
N TYR A 549 -17.42 -47.00 -36.43
CA TYR A 549 -16.28 -46.90 -35.52
C TYR A 549 -16.05 -48.19 -34.72
N ALA A 550 -14.86 -48.31 -34.15
CA ALA A 550 -14.51 -49.29 -33.13
C ALA A 550 -13.96 -48.56 -31.90
N ASN A 551 -14.40 -48.93 -30.69
CA ASN A 551 -13.87 -48.34 -29.46
C ASN A 551 -13.67 -49.34 -28.32
N ASN A 552 -12.72 -49.01 -27.44
CA ASN A 552 -12.42 -49.75 -26.23
C ASN A 552 -12.20 -48.75 -25.07
N THR A 553 -12.90 -48.95 -23.97
CA THR A 553 -12.77 -48.11 -22.77
C THR A 553 -11.94 -48.84 -21.72
N VAL A 554 -10.77 -48.29 -21.41
CA VAL A 554 -9.88 -48.75 -20.35
C VAL A 554 -9.97 -47.83 -19.13
N TYR A 555 -9.50 -48.32 -18.00
CA TYR A 555 -9.58 -47.64 -16.71
C TYR A 555 -8.20 -47.13 -16.32
N ALA A 556 -8.13 -45.86 -15.93
CA ALA A 556 -6.94 -45.20 -15.44
C ALA A 556 -7.10 -44.83 -13.95
N SER A 557 -6.06 -45.12 -13.16
CA SER A 557 -5.95 -44.76 -11.74
C SER A 557 -4.62 -44.06 -11.51
N ILE A 558 -4.66 -42.84 -10.98
CA ILE A 558 -3.49 -41.98 -10.76
C ILE A 558 -3.48 -41.55 -9.30
N TRP A 559 -2.32 -41.60 -8.65
CA TRP A 559 -2.12 -41.09 -7.30
C TRP A 559 -0.71 -40.52 -7.15
N THR A 560 -0.50 -39.75 -6.10
CA THR A 560 0.80 -39.18 -5.72
C THR A 560 1.21 -39.70 -4.35
N THR A 561 2.52 -39.82 -4.12
CA THR A 561 3.09 -39.99 -2.79
C THR A 561 4.11 -38.89 -2.52
N ASP A 562 4.19 -38.48 -1.26
CA ASP A 562 5.36 -37.76 -0.75
C ASP A 562 6.62 -38.66 -0.80
N GLY A 563 7.78 -38.05 -0.64
CA GLY A 563 9.09 -38.71 -0.61
C GLY A 563 9.61 -39.01 0.80
N ASN A 564 9.16 -38.29 1.84
CA ASN A 564 9.70 -38.40 3.20
C ASN A 564 8.90 -39.32 4.16
N THR A 565 7.65 -39.64 3.85
CA THR A 565 6.71 -40.32 4.77
C THR A 565 5.90 -41.48 4.21
N GLY A 566 5.69 -41.54 2.90
CA GLY A 566 4.69 -42.42 2.28
C GLY A 566 3.25 -41.95 2.50
N GLY A 567 3.03 -40.67 2.81
CA GLY A 567 1.73 -40.03 2.65
C GLY A 567 1.28 -40.18 1.21
N THR A 568 0.06 -40.68 1.01
CA THR A 568 -0.48 -41.06 -0.30
C THR A 568 -1.78 -40.30 -0.53
N SER A 569 -1.94 -39.71 -1.72
CA SER A 569 -3.19 -39.04 -2.11
C SER A 569 -4.36 -40.05 -2.20
N ASP A 570 -5.59 -39.54 -2.25
CA ASP A 570 -6.69 -40.35 -2.81
C ASP A 570 -6.42 -40.66 -4.30
N TYR A 571 -7.08 -41.70 -4.83
CA TYR A 571 -6.94 -42.12 -6.23
C TYR A 571 -7.81 -41.27 -7.16
N TYR A 572 -7.21 -40.61 -8.14
CA TYR A 572 -7.92 -40.07 -9.30
C TYR A 572 -8.25 -41.22 -10.26
N ASN A 573 -9.52 -41.60 -10.31
CA ASN A 573 -10.04 -42.69 -11.13
C ASN A 573 -10.85 -42.13 -12.29
N THR A 574 -10.45 -42.43 -13.53
CA THR A 574 -11.16 -42.01 -14.76
C THR A 574 -11.06 -43.06 -15.87
N THR A 575 -11.87 -42.94 -16.91
CA THR A 575 -11.83 -43.81 -18.09
C THR A 575 -11.13 -43.14 -19.27
N LEU A 576 -10.29 -43.90 -19.97
CA LEU A 576 -9.65 -43.53 -21.24
C LEU A 576 -10.30 -44.35 -22.37
N THR A 577 -10.67 -43.70 -23.46
CA THR A 577 -11.25 -44.38 -24.63
C THR A 577 -10.24 -44.42 -25.78
N LEU A 578 -9.86 -45.63 -26.20
CA LEU A 578 -9.26 -45.85 -27.51
C LEU A 578 -10.40 -45.90 -28.54
N TYR A 579 -10.30 -45.14 -29.62
CA TYR A 579 -11.33 -44.95 -30.64
C TYR A 579 -10.69 -44.88 -32.04
N ASP A 580 -11.32 -45.55 -33.01
CA ASP A 580 -10.93 -45.68 -34.42
C ASP A 580 -12.16 -45.42 -35.28
N SER A 581 -12.05 -44.52 -36.26
CA SER A 581 -13.07 -44.29 -37.29
C SER A 581 -12.87 -45.29 -38.42
N LEU A 582 -13.87 -46.14 -38.68
CA LEU A 582 -13.75 -47.18 -39.69
C LEU A 582 -14.00 -46.57 -41.09
N PRO A 583 -13.10 -46.76 -42.07
CA PRO A 583 -13.25 -46.18 -43.41
C PRO A 583 -14.60 -46.52 -44.07
N ASP A 584 -15.23 -45.49 -44.64
CA ASP A 584 -16.52 -45.50 -45.34
C ASP A 584 -16.26 -45.47 -46.86
N ILE A 585 -16.67 -46.49 -47.64
CA ILE A 585 -16.32 -46.55 -49.07
C ILE A 585 -17.27 -45.63 -49.87
N THR A 586 -16.73 -44.61 -50.52
CA THR A 586 -17.51 -43.54 -51.19
C THR A 586 -17.58 -43.65 -52.71
N ASP A 587 -16.63 -44.34 -53.36
CA ASP A 587 -16.61 -44.59 -54.81
C ASP A 587 -15.81 -45.85 -55.15
N ILE A 588 -16.38 -46.73 -55.97
CA ILE A 588 -15.68 -47.85 -56.59
C ILE A 588 -15.65 -47.61 -58.10
N SER A 589 -14.46 -47.58 -58.67
CA SER A 589 -14.26 -47.21 -60.08
C SER A 589 -13.18 -48.07 -60.75
N MET A 590 -13.27 -48.25 -62.06
CA MET A 590 -12.31 -49.09 -62.80
C MET A 590 -12.25 -48.78 -64.30
N THR A 591 -11.26 -49.38 -64.98
CA THR A 591 -11.08 -49.34 -66.44
C THR A 591 -10.29 -50.57 -66.93
N ASP A 592 -10.62 -50.99 -68.15
CA ASP A 592 -10.07 -52.08 -68.96
C ASP A 592 -8.91 -51.64 -69.89
N ASN A 593 -8.74 -50.33 -70.08
CA ASN A 593 -7.72 -49.72 -70.94
C ASN A 593 -6.56 -49.08 -70.16
N GLY A 594 -6.56 -49.18 -68.82
CA GLY A 594 -5.69 -48.38 -67.95
C GLY A 594 -5.85 -46.86 -68.16
N GLY A 595 -7.03 -46.43 -68.62
CA GLY A 595 -7.32 -45.05 -69.04
C GLY A 595 -8.03 -44.23 -67.95
N ALA A 596 -9.08 -43.52 -68.34
CA ALA A 596 -9.94 -42.83 -67.38
C ALA A 596 -10.85 -43.84 -66.66
N TYR A 597 -10.86 -43.76 -65.32
CA TYR A 597 -11.75 -44.56 -64.47
C TYR A 597 -13.22 -44.17 -64.66
N SER A 598 -14.10 -45.16 -64.84
CA SER A 598 -15.54 -44.99 -64.70
C SER A 598 -15.92 -45.16 -63.23
N SER A 599 -16.46 -44.11 -62.60
CA SER A 599 -17.05 -44.19 -61.24
C SER A 599 -18.40 -44.91 -61.26
N CYS A 600 -18.69 -45.69 -60.22
CA CYS A 600 -19.97 -46.37 -60.06
C CYS A 600 -20.60 -46.11 -58.69
N THR A 601 -21.52 -45.16 -58.67
CA THR A 601 -22.37 -44.78 -57.53
C THR A 601 -23.86 -45.02 -57.85
N SER A 602 -24.15 -46.01 -58.71
CA SER A 602 -25.50 -46.28 -59.22
C SER A 602 -25.76 -47.77 -59.46
N SER A 603 -27.03 -48.15 -59.64
CA SER A 603 -27.46 -49.55 -59.67
C SER A 603 -27.02 -50.37 -60.89
N SER A 604 -26.55 -49.73 -61.96
CA SER A 604 -25.89 -50.40 -63.09
C SER A 604 -24.88 -49.49 -63.78
N CYS A 605 -23.67 -50.01 -64.00
CA CYS A 605 -22.52 -49.26 -64.49
C CYS A 605 -21.81 -50.03 -65.62
N ALA A 606 -21.47 -49.37 -66.73
CA ALA A 606 -20.95 -50.04 -67.92
C ALA A 606 -19.42 -49.94 -68.06
N LEU A 607 -18.75 -51.06 -68.34
CA LEU A 607 -17.44 -51.08 -69.00
C LEU A 607 -17.61 -51.13 -70.52
N THR A 608 -16.60 -50.68 -71.27
CA THR A 608 -16.61 -50.67 -72.74
C THR A 608 -15.34 -51.34 -73.23
N PRO A 609 -15.35 -52.68 -73.42
CA PRO A 609 -14.16 -53.42 -73.81
C PRO A 609 -13.58 -52.94 -75.14
N ILE A 610 -12.32 -53.30 -75.38
CA ILE A 610 -11.56 -52.86 -76.54
C ILE A 610 -11.21 -54.06 -77.42
N GLU A 611 -11.55 -53.94 -78.70
CA GLU A 611 -11.14 -54.81 -79.80
C GLU A 611 -9.64 -55.18 -79.71
N HIS A 612 -9.32 -56.48 -79.85
CA HIS A 612 -7.97 -57.04 -79.72
C HIS A 612 -7.25 -56.83 -78.36
N SER A 613 -7.93 -56.38 -77.30
CA SER A 613 -7.27 -56.08 -76.01
C SER A 613 -7.17 -57.28 -75.06
N ASN A 614 -5.94 -57.63 -74.65
CA ASN A 614 -5.68 -58.47 -73.48
C ASN A 614 -5.71 -57.63 -72.19
N ALA A 615 -6.87 -57.01 -71.95
CA ALA A 615 -7.09 -55.88 -71.05
C ALA A 615 -6.41 -55.99 -69.67
N ALA A 616 -5.66 -54.94 -69.31
CA ALA A 616 -5.06 -54.82 -67.98
C ALA A 616 -6.01 -54.07 -67.04
N VAL A 617 -6.58 -54.80 -66.08
CA VAL A 617 -7.59 -54.29 -65.14
C VAL A 617 -6.97 -53.26 -64.19
N ALA A 618 -7.51 -52.05 -64.19
CA ALA A 618 -7.21 -51.01 -63.22
C ALA A 618 -8.43 -50.77 -62.33
N VAL A 619 -8.26 -50.80 -61.01
CA VAL A 619 -9.28 -50.48 -60.00
C VAL A 619 -8.80 -49.31 -59.16
N LYS A 620 -9.71 -48.39 -58.84
CA LYS A 620 -9.56 -47.34 -57.83
C LYS A 620 -10.77 -47.38 -56.89
N VAL A 621 -10.53 -47.70 -55.63
CA VAL A 621 -11.51 -47.59 -54.52
C VAL A 621 -11.21 -46.32 -53.74
N THR A 622 -12.23 -45.56 -53.40
CA THR A 622 -12.15 -44.32 -52.62
C THR A 622 -12.92 -44.52 -51.32
N ALA A 623 -12.35 -44.13 -50.19
CA ALA A 623 -13.01 -44.18 -48.90
C ALA A 623 -12.77 -42.88 -48.11
N GLU A 624 -13.74 -42.48 -47.29
CA GLU A 624 -13.59 -41.40 -46.32
C GLU A 624 -13.37 -41.96 -44.90
N ASP A 625 -12.42 -41.37 -44.18
CA ASP A 625 -12.05 -41.67 -42.80
C ASP A 625 -11.98 -40.37 -41.99
N ALA A 626 -12.69 -40.33 -40.86
CA ALA A 626 -12.88 -39.12 -40.07
C ALA A 626 -11.71 -38.71 -39.16
N ASP A 627 -10.85 -39.65 -38.71
CA ASP A 627 -9.65 -39.32 -37.93
C ASP A 627 -8.36 -39.29 -38.76
N ASN A 628 -8.44 -39.65 -40.04
CA ASN A 628 -7.44 -39.41 -41.07
C ASN A 628 -6.16 -40.23 -40.83
N ASP A 629 -6.29 -41.51 -40.51
CA ASP A 629 -5.18 -42.46 -40.33
C ASP A 629 -5.26 -43.68 -41.28
N CYS A 630 -6.19 -43.69 -42.24
CA CYS A 630 -6.40 -44.73 -43.26
C CYS A 630 -5.20 -45.07 -44.18
N ASP A 631 -4.02 -44.47 -43.98
CA ASP A 631 -2.74 -44.89 -44.57
C ASP A 631 -1.80 -45.64 -43.60
N THR A 632 -2.24 -45.94 -42.36
CA THR A 632 -1.40 -46.43 -41.26
C THR A 632 -1.63 -47.89 -40.86
N SER A 633 -1.40 -48.80 -41.83
CA SER A 633 -1.64 -50.27 -41.76
C SER A 633 -3.03 -50.73 -42.20
N SER A 634 -3.78 -49.84 -42.87
CA SER A 634 -5.01 -50.21 -43.56
C SER A 634 -4.77 -51.21 -44.71
N THR A 635 -5.80 -51.99 -45.04
CA THR A 635 -5.78 -52.89 -46.22
C THR A 635 -7.05 -52.72 -47.04
N ALA A 636 -6.94 -52.84 -48.36
CA ALA A 636 -8.07 -52.76 -49.28
C ALA A 636 -8.05 -53.91 -50.27
N TYR A 637 -9.17 -54.64 -50.35
CA TYR A 637 -9.35 -55.79 -51.23
C TYR A 637 -10.52 -55.55 -52.17
N ILE A 638 -10.36 -55.98 -53.42
CA ILE A 638 -11.40 -55.97 -54.44
C ILE A 638 -11.65 -57.39 -54.93
N TYR A 639 -12.93 -57.73 -55.04
CA TYR A 639 -13.41 -59.05 -55.42
C TYR A 639 -14.40 -58.91 -56.58
N LEU A 640 -14.24 -59.75 -57.60
CA LEU A 640 -15.03 -59.75 -58.82
C LEU A 640 -15.73 -61.09 -58.97
N CYS A 641 -17.04 -61.07 -59.19
CA CYS A 641 -17.86 -62.26 -59.42
C CYS A 641 -18.63 -62.12 -60.73
N LEU A 642 -18.44 -63.05 -61.66
CA LEU A 642 -19.09 -63.10 -62.97
C LEU A 642 -20.44 -63.83 -62.88
N ASP A 643 -21.39 -63.50 -63.77
CA ASP A 643 -22.69 -64.19 -63.97
C ASP A 643 -23.51 -64.49 -62.70
N THR A 644 -23.33 -63.70 -61.63
CA THR A 644 -23.82 -64.04 -60.27
C THR A 644 -24.62 -62.91 -59.62
N GLY A 645 -25.75 -63.29 -58.99
CA GLY A 645 -26.66 -62.34 -58.34
C GLY A 645 -26.11 -61.66 -57.07
N SER A 646 -24.98 -62.15 -56.52
CA SER A 646 -24.34 -61.66 -55.30
C SER A 646 -22.85 -61.98 -55.31
N CYS A 647 -22.00 -61.02 -54.92
CA CYS A 647 -20.56 -61.22 -54.81
C CYS A 647 -20.07 -61.15 -53.36
N PHE A 648 -19.19 -62.07 -52.98
CA PHE A 648 -18.57 -62.18 -51.66
C PHE A 648 -17.14 -62.74 -51.79
N PRO A 649 -16.24 -62.51 -50.82
CA PRO A 649 -14.87 -63.04 -50.84
C PRO A 649 -14.74 -64.57 -51.01
N SER A 650 -15.76 -65.33 -50.62
CA SER A 650 -15.81 -66.79 -50.74
C SER A 650 -16.44 -67.31 -52.03
N THR A 651 -16.92 -66.42 -52.90
CA THR A 651 -17.59 -66.74 -54.18
C THR A 651 -17.03 -65.91 -55.34
N ALA A 652 -15.85 -65.32 -55.19
CA ALA A 652 -15.22 -64.48 -56.20
C ALA A 652 -14.40 -65.31 -57.19
N ASP A 653 -14.54 -65.00 -58.47
CA ASP A 653 -13.74 -65.57 -59.55
C ASP A 653 -12.34 -64.93 -59.58
N TYR A 654 -12.25 -63.64 -59.24
CA TYR A 654 -10.99 -62.90 -59.08
C TYR A 654 -10.98 -62.13 -57.76
N SER A 655 -9.80 -62.05 -57.14
CA SER A 655 -9.57 -61.39 -55.86
C SER A 655 -8.20 -60.72 -55.88
N TRP A 656 -8.15 -59.41 -55.66
CA TRP A 656 -6.90 -58.65 -55.66
C TRP A 656 -6.80 -57.73 -54.44
N GLU A 657 -5.59 -57.60 -53.91
CA GLU A 657 -5.23 -56.56 -52.95
C GLU A 657 -4.83 -55.29 -53.72
N LEU A 658 -5.28 -54.12 -53.22
CA LEU A 658 -4.93 -52.80 -53.75
C LEU A 658 -3.67 -52.33 -53.02
N ASP A 659 -2.52 -52.47 -53.69
CA ASP A 659 -1.18 -52.36 -53.12
C ASP A 659 -0.56 -50.95 -53.17
N SER A 660 -1.34 -49.94 -53.54
CA SER A 660 -0.96 -48.52 -53.57
C SER A 660 -2.05 -47.66 -52.96
N ILE A 661 -1.69 -46.74 -52.05
CA ILE A 661 -2.61 -45.82 -51.40
C ILE A 661 -2.12 -44.37 -51.50
N GLU A 662 -3.03 -43.45 -51.79
CA GLU A 662 -2.82 -42.00 -51.73
C GLU A 662 -3.90 -41.37 -50.83
N ARG A 663 -3.51 -40.49 -49.89
CA ARG A 663 -4.44 -39.84 -48.95
C ARG A 663 -4.45 -38.32 -49.10
N SER A 664 -5.65 -37.73 -49.04
CA SER A 664 -5.91 -36.30 -49.21
C SER A 664 -6.89 -35.77 -48.16
N GLY A 665 -6.42 -35.62 -46.92
CA GLY A 665 -7.27 -35.29 -45.77
C GLY A 665 -7.94 -36.56 -45.23
N SER A 666 -9.27 -36.55 -45.18
CA SER A 666 -10.10 -37.70 -44.83
C SER A 666 -10.25 -38.72 -45.96
N GLU A 667 -9.98 -38.31 -47.21
CA GLU A 667 -10.13 -39.19 -48.38
C GLU A 667 -8.88 -40.07 -48.59
N CYS A 668 -9.04 -41.40 -48.55
CA CYS A 668 -8.05 -42.39 -48.97
C CYS A 668 -8.44 -43.04 -50.31
N THR A 669 -7.51 -43.02 -51.26
CA THR A 669 -7.64 -43.63 -52.58
C THR A 669 -6.72 -44.84 -52.71
N TYR A 670 -7.31 -46.02 -52.89
CA TYR A 670 -6.63 -47.30 -53.02
C TYR A 670 -6.62 -47.76 -54.48
N THR A 671 -5.44 -48.14 -54.99
CA THR A 671 -5.17 -48.49 -56.40
C THR A 671 -4.19 -49.66 -56.48
N PHE A 672 -3.99 -50.20 -57.69
CA PHE A 672 -2.86 -51.10 -57.94
C PHE A 672 -1.58 -50.32 -58.25
N SER A 673 -0.43 -50.79 -57.73
CA SER A 673 0.89 -50.27 -58.15
C SER A 673 1.20 -50.58 -59.63
N ALA A 674 0.60 -51.66 -60.15
CA ALA A 674 0.53 -52.00 -61.57
C ALA A 674 -0.78 -52.77 -61.87
N ASN A 675 -1.45 -52.39 -62.96
CA ASN A 675 -2.70 -52.99 -63.42
C ASN A 675 -2.58 -54.51 -63.62
N LYS A 676 -3.65 -55.25 -63.33
CA LYS A 676 -3.64 -56.73 -63.33
C LYS A 676 -3.87 -57.26 -64.76
N THR A 677 -2.92 -58.02 -65.28
CA THR A 677 -2.99 -58.66 -66.62
C THR A 677 -3.50 -60.11 -66.57
N ASP A 678 -3.80 -60.61 -65.37
CA ASP A 678 -4.42 -61.89 -65.04
C ASP A 678 -5.91 -61.72 -64.70
N GLY A 679 -6.53 -60.67 -65.26
CA GLY A 679 -7.96 -60.40 -65.15
C GLY A 679 -8.83 -61.22 -66.11
N PRO A 680 -10.16 -61.06 -66.01
CA PRO A 680 -11.10 -61.60 -66.99
C PRO A 680 -10.79 -61.11 -68.40
N GLU A 681 -10.79 -62.03 -69.35
CA GLU A 681 -10.62 -61.73 -70.77
C GLU A 681 -11.94 -61.14 -71.32
N PHE A 682 -12.15 -59.84 -71.11
CA PHE A 682 -13.41 -59.11 -71.35
C PHE A 682 -13.99 -59.23 -72.77
N PHE A 683 -13.21 -59.69 -73.76
CA PHE A 683 -13.69 -59.96 -75.12
C PHE A 683 -14.44 -61.30 -75.24
N GLN A 684 -14.26 -62.25 -74.31
CA GLN A 684 -14.83 -63.61 -74.38
C GLN A 684 -16.22 -63.73 -73.74
N SER A 685 -16.55 -62.82 -72.81
CA SER A 685 -17.82 -62.84 -72.10
C SER A 685 -18.89 -62.19 -72.97
N PRO A 686 -20.05 -62.85 -73.23
CA PRO A 686 -21.19 -62.18 -73.85
C PRO A 686 -21.71 -61.06 -72.93
N ASN A 687 -22.74 -60.31 -73.35
CA ASN A 687 -23.37 -59.30 -72.50
C ASN A 687 -23.88 -59.92 -71.17
N SER A 688 -23.08 -59.81 -70.11
CA SER A 688 -23.27 -60.46 -68.82
C SER A 688 -23.26 -59.46 -67.67
N ASP A 689 -24.18 -59.67 -66.72
CA ASP A 689 -24.22 -58.97 -65.44
C ASP A 689 -23.11 -59.52 -64.53
N TYR A 690 -22.31 -58.65 -63.92
CA TYR A 690 -21.31 -59.04 -62.93
C TYR A 690 -21.29 -58.07 -61.75
N LYS A 691 -20.63 -58.47 -60.66
CA LYS A 691 -20.67 -57.72 -59.40
C LYS A 691 -19.31 -57.56 -58.78
N ILE A 692 -19.13 -56.43 -58.12
CA ILE A 692 -17.93 -56.08 -57.39
C ILE A 692 -18.24 -55.94 -55.91
N TYR A 693 -17.41 -56.59 -55.09
CA TYR A 693 -17.39 -56.46 -53.65
C TYR A 693 -16.02 -55.86 -53.27
N ALA A 694 -16.02 -54.68 -52.67
CA ALA A 694 -14.82 -54.08 -52.06
C ALA A 694 -14.81 -54.33 -50.56
N ASN A 695 -13.66 -54.22 -49.93
CA ASN A 695 -13.52 -54.21 -48.47
C ASN A 695 -12.30 -53.37 -48.09
N VAL A 696 -12.47 -52.45 -47.15
CA VAL A 696 -11.41 -51.59 -46.61
C VAL A 696 -11.37 -51.74 -45.09
N SER A 697 -10.17 -51.86 -44.52
CA SER A 697 -9.96 -51.99 -43.08
C SER A 697 -8.96 -50.97 -42.55
N SER A 698 -9.21 -50.39 -41.38
CA SER A 698 -8.25 -49.71 -40.51
C SER A 698 -7.56 -50.69 -39.54
N GLN A 699 -6.86 -50.14 -38.56
CA GLN A 699 -6.11 -50.86 -37.52
C GLN A 699 -7.07 -51.58 -36.56
N ALA A 700 -8.28 -51.04 -36.32
CA ALA A 700 -9.31 -51.70 -35.52
C ALA A 700 -10.21 -52.67 -36.30
N GLY A 701 -10.09 -52.75 -37.64
CA GLY A 701 -10.81 -53.69 -38.49
C GLY A 701 -11.55 -53.01 -39.63
N GLN A 702 -12.69 -53.58 -40.04
CA GLN A 702 -13.47 -53.10 -41.18
C GLN A 702 -14.88 -52.67 -40.76
N ARG A 703 -15.45 -51.73 -41.51
CA ARG A 703 -16.87 -51.36 -41.41
C ARG A 703 -17.75 -52.59 -41.72
N LEU A 704 -18.80 -52.80 -40.92
CA LEU A 704 -19.63 -54.02 -41.00
C LEU A 704 -20.78 -53.95 -42.02
N ALA A 705 -21.17 -52.74 -42.43
CA ALA A 705 -22.19 -52.49 -43.42
C ALA A 705 -21.86 -51.19 -44.13
N ASP A 706 -21.82 -51.23 -45.45
CA ASP A 706 -21.31 -50.17 -46.32
C ASP A 706 -22.15 -50.21 -47.62
N PRO A 707 -22.80 -49.11 -48.04
CA PRO A 707 -23.82 -49.16 -49.10
C PRO A 707 -23.27 -49.43 -50.51
N GLU A 708 -22.02 -49.04 -50.77
CA GLU A 708 -21.38 -49.07 -52.08
C GLU A 708 -20.85 -50.48 -52.44
N ILE A 709 -20.64 -51.33 -51.43
CA ILE A 709 -20.30 -52.76 -51.56
C ILE A 709 -21.45 -53.54 -52.25
N GLY A 710 -21.13 -54.24 -53.34
CA GLY A 710 -22.08 -55.07 -54.09
C GLY A 710 -22.68 -54.40 -55.33
N SER A 711 -22.16 -53.22 -55.69
CA SER A 711 -22.46 -52.51 -56.93
C SER A 711 -22.37 -53.43 -58.16
N SER A 712 -23.34 -53.27 -59.06
CA SER A 712 -23.57 -54.16 -60.20
C SER A 712 -23.17 -53.49 -61.52
N TRP A 713 -22.53 -54.25 -62.40
CA TRP A 713 -21.90 -53.74 -63.61
C TRP A 713 -22.27 -54.60 -64.83
N GLU A 714 -22.22 -53.98 -65.99
CA GLU A 714 -22.58 -54.54 -67.30
C GLU A 714 -21.41 -54.37 -68.28
N PHE A 715 -21.27 -55.27 -69.26
CA PHE A 715 -20.34 -55.09 -70.38
C PHE A 715 -21.03 -54.48 -71.60
N GLY A 716 -20.41 -53.46 -72.18
CA GLY A 716 -20.76 -52.94 -73.50
C GLY A 716 -20.39 -53.91 -74.63
N THR A 717 -21.14 -53.84 -75.73
CA THR A 717 -20.98 -54.72 -76.89
C THR A 717 -19.96 -54.16 -77.90
N VAL A 718 -19.04 -55.00 -78.34
CA VAL A 718 -17.93 -54.71 -79.26
C VAL A 718 -18.03 -55.65 -80.47
N LYS A 719 -17.96 -55.09 -81.68
CA LYS A 719 -18.05 -55.83 -82.95
C LYS A 719 -16.80 -55.55 -83.78
N ALA A 720 -15.98 -56.59 -84.00
CA ALA A 720 -14.61 -56.46 -84.46
C ALA A 720 -14.17 -57.71 -85.23
N VAL A 721 -13.43 -57.54 -86.34
CA VAL A 721 -12.84 -58.66 -87.11
C VAL A 721 -11.45 -58.32 -87.62
N ASP A 722 -10.52 -59.26 -87.47
CA ASP A 722 -9.24 -59.24 -88.20
C ASP A 722 -9.40 -59.98 -89.53
N TYR A 723 -8.81 -59.43 -90.59
CA TYR A 723 -8.82 -60.04 -91.92
C TYR A 723 -7.72 -59.50 -92.86
N PRO A 724 -7.10 -60.33 -93.72
CA PRO A 724 -6.05 -59.89 -94.65
C PRO A 724 -6.48 -58.78 -95.61
N SER A 725 -5.75 -57.66 -95.56
CA SER A 725 -6.01 -56.47 -96.40
C SER A 725 -5.64 -56.62 -97.89
N ILE A 726 -4.96 -57.71 -98.28
CA ILE A 726 -4.62 -58.05 -99.67
C ILE A 726 -4.75 -59.57 -99.83
N ILE A 727 -5.50 -60.01 -100.85
CA ILE A 727 -5.74 -61.43 -101.16
C ILE A 727 -5.37 -61.69 -102.63
N THR A 728 -4.74 -62.83 -102.91
CA THR A 728 -4.36 -63.24 -104.26
C THR A 728 -5.32 -64.31 -104.77
N LEU A 729 -6.20 -63.91 -105.69
CA LEU A 729 -7.20 -64.80 -106.30
C LEU A 729 -6.56 -65.59 -107.45
N GLY A 730 -6.81 -66.90 -107.52
CA GLY A 730 -6.40 -67.73 -108.65
C GLY A 730 -4.87 -67.84 -108.84
N ASP A 731 -4.17 -68.29 -107.81
CA ASP A 731 -2.76 -68.67 -107.92
C ASP A 731 -2.55 -69.94 -108.80
N GLY A 732 -1.30 -70.36 -109.03
CA GLY A 732 -1.03 -71.59 -109.79
C GLY A 732 -1.23 -71.53 -111.32
N SER A 733 -1.41 -70.34 -111.92
CA SER A 733 -1.61 -70.12 -113.38
C SER A 733 -2.96 -70.66 -113.91
N PRO A 734 -4.09 -69.99 -113.59
CA PRO A 734 -5.44 -70.41 -113.99
C PRO A 734 -5.62 -70.45 -115.52
N SER A 735 -6.38 -71.43 -115.99
CA SER A 735 -6.68 -71.61 -117.41
C SER A 735 -8.05 -71.05 -117.77
N LEU A 736 -8.13 -70.29 -118.87
CA LEU A 736 -9.40 -69.70 -119.33
C LEU A 736 -10.44 -70.79 -119.60
N GLY A 737 -11.65 -70.59 -119.08
CA GLY A 737 -12.79 -71.49 -119.20
C GLY A 737 -12.71 -72.73 -118.31
N GLN A 738 -11.83 -72.73 -117.30
CA GLN A 738 -11.71 -73.78 -116.29
C GLN A 738 -11.66 -73.14 -114.91
N TRP A 739 -12.21 -73.85 -113.92
CA TRP A 739 -12.00 -73.48 -112.52
C TRP A 739 -10.54 -73.68 -112.12
N ASN A 740 -10.09 -72.80 -111.25
CA ASN A 740 -8.86 -72.88 -110.48
C ASN A 740 -9.25 -72.74 -109.01
N ASP A 741 -8.77 -73.66 -108.19
CA ASP A 741 -9.14 -73.77 -106.79
C ASP A 741 -8.54 -72.67 -105.89
N GLY A 742 -7.43 -72.05 -106.32
CA GLY A 742 -6.56 -71.29 -105.43
C GLY A 742 -5.87 -72.18 -104.38
N THR A 743 -4.77 -71.69 -103.82
CA THR A 743 -4.05 -72.34 -102.71
C THR A 743 -3.75 -71.38 -101.56
N SER A 744 -4.09 -70.10 -101.74
CA SER A 744 -3.97 -69.02 -100.77
C SER A 744 -5.20 -68.96 -99.86
N LEU A 745 -5.08 -69.54 -98.66
CA LEU A 745 -6.04 -69.35 -97.57
C LEU A 745 -5.97 -67.90 -97.02
N ALA A 746 -7.13 -67.32 -96.73
CA ALA A 746 -7.26 -66.16 -95.86
C ALA A 746 -8.22 -66.50 -94.70
N THR A 747 -7.84 -66.17 -93.46
CA THR A 747 -8.64 -66.47 -92.27
C THR A 747 -9.19 -65.17 -91.67
N MET A 748 -10.48 -65.16 -91.30
CA MET A 748 -11.12 -64.09 -90.50
C MET A 748 -11.24 -64.52 -89.05
N THR A 749 -11.12 -63.58 -88.12
CA THR A 749 -11.16 -63.85 -86.68
C THR A 749 -12.02 -62.81 -85.96
N ASN A 750 -12.99 -63.24 -85.15
CA ASN A 750 -13.89 -62.33 -84.41
C ASN A 750 -13.29 -61.92 -83.05
N TRP A 751 -12.71 -60.72 -83.01
CA TRP A 751 -12.11 -60.13 -81.81
C TRP A 751 -13.08 -59.18 -81.06
N GLY A 752 -14.39 -59.31 -81.30
CA GLY A 752 -15.45 -58.69 -80.51
C GLY A 752 -15.99 -59.61 -79.42
N ASN A 753 -17.00 -59.15 -78.68
CA ASN A 753 -17.71 -59.92 -77.65
C ASN A 753 -19.18 -60.22 -78.02
N ASP A 754 -19.52 -60.10 -79.31
CA ASP A 754 -20.81 -60.48 -79.89
C ASP A 754 -20.59 -61.39 -81.10
N ASN A 755 -21.56 -62.25 -81.40
CA ASN A 755 -21.51 -63.07 -82.60
C ASN A 755 -21.82 -62.19 -83.83
N LEU A 756 -21.05 -62.35 -84.90
CA LEU A 756 -21.08 -61.44 -86.05
C LEU A 756 -21.66 -62.11 -87.29
N ASN A 757 -22.59 -61.44 -87.97
CA ASN A 757 -23.00 -61.83 -89.31
C ASN A 757 -22.12 -61.08 -90.32
N ILE A 758 -21.50 -61.81 -91.26
CA ILE A 758 -20.51 -61.26 -92.18
C ILE A 758 -21.15 -61.10 -93.56
N GLN A 759 -20.97 -59.94 -94.20
CA GLN A 759 -21.54 -59.63 -95.51
C GLN A 759 -20.45 -59.20 -96.49
N TRP A 760 -20.42 -59.86 -97.65
CA TRP A 760 -19.37 -59.74 -98.66
C TRP A 760 -19.91 -59.15 -99.97
N ASN A 761 -19.14 -58.31 -100.65
CA ASN A 761 -19.29 -58.07 -102.09
C ASN A 761 -17.92 -57.89 -102.76
N ILE A 762 -17.90 -57.91 -104.10
CA ILE A 762 -16.67 -57.63 -104.86
C ILE A 762 -16.97 -56.78 -106.11
N SER A 763 -16.04 -55.89 -106.46
CA SER A 763 -16.07 -55.18 -107.74
C SER A 763 -15.63 -56.08 -108.91
N ASP A 764 -16.21 -55.90 -110.09
CA ASP A 764 -15.71 -56.47 -111.36
C ASP A 764 -14.17 -56.36 -111.48
N PRO A 765 -13.41 -57.47 -111.58
CA PRO A 765 -11.95 -57.42 -111.68
C PRO A 765 -11.46 -56.71 -112.95
N THR A 766 -10.40 -55.91 -112.84
CA THR A 766 -9.84 -55.15 -113.97
C THR A 766 -8.32 -55.27 -114.11
N SER A 767 -7.84 -55.41 -115.35
CA SER A 767 -6.41 -55.36 -115.71
C SER A 767 -5.95 -53.96 -116.15
N GLY A 768 -6.84 -52.97 -116.08
CA GLY A 768 -6.65 -51.61 -116.59
C GLY A 768 -6.91 -51.45 -118.10
N THR A 769 -6.72 -52.50 -118.91
CA THR A 769 -7.13 -52.54 -120.33
C THR A 769 -8.43 -53.30 -120.56
N ASP A 770 -8.75 -54.26 -119.70
CA ASP A 770 -9.90 -55.14 -119.81
C ASP A 770 -10.62 -55.26 -118.47
N THR A 771 -11.93 -55.51 -118.54
CA THR A 771 -12.80 -55.75 -117.39
C THR A 771 -13.36 -57.17 -117.49
N TRP A 772 -13.26 -57.91 -116.39
CA TRP A 772 -14.00 -59.14 -116.18
C TRP A 772 -15.29 -58.77 -115.44
N THR A 773 -16.42 -58.80 -116.14
CA THR A 773 -17.72 -58.64 -115.48
C THR A 773 -18.16 -59.96 -114.87
N LEU A 774 -18.32 -59.98 -113.54
CA LEU A 774 -18.71 -61.18 -112.79
C LEU A 774 -20.21 -61.44 -112.98
N ASN A 775 -20.55 -62.64 -113.42
CA ASN A 775 -21.94 -63.05 -113.68
C ASN A 775 -22.60 -63.84 -112.53
N GLY A 776 -21.92 -63.99 -111.40
CA GLY A 776 -22.37 -64.83 -110.27
C GLY A 776 -22.15 -66.34 -110.46
N THR A 777 -21.36 -66.75 -111.46
CA THR A 777 -20.84 -68.13 -111.63
C THR A 777 -19.34 -68.21 -111.94
N ASP A 778 -18.65 -67.06 -111.95
CA ASP A 778 -17.23 -66.94 -112.33
C ASP A 778 -16.24 -66.99 -111.14
N MET A 779 -16.74 -66.84 -109.90
CA MET A 779 -15.96 -66.73 -108.68
C MET A 779 -16.80 -67.14 -107.47
N GLN A 780 -16.22 -67.88 -106.52
CA GLN A 780 -16.86 -68.25 -105.25
C GLN A 780 -15.86 -68.16 -104.07
N ILE A 781 -16.38 -67.91 -102.87
CA ILE A 781 -15.69 -68.20 -101.60
C ILE A 781 -16.16 -69.58 -101.11
N ASP A 782 -15.24 -70.38 -100.59
CA ASP A 782 -15.47 -71.62 -99.83
C ASP A 782 -14.53 -71.68 -98.61
N ASP A 783 -14.67 -72.66 -97.74
CA ASP A 783 -13.74 -72.95 -96.63
C ASP A 783 -12.80 -74.16 -96.88
N ASP A 784 -13.01 -74.94 -97.94
CA ASP A 784 -12.07 -75.98 -98.37
C ASP A 784 -11.35 -75.64 -99.70
N ASN A 785 -10.23 -76.31 -99.97
CA ASN A 785 -9.32 -75.97 -101.07
C ASN A 785 -9.70 -76.60 -102.43
N SER A 786 -10.98 -76.86 -102.66
CA SER A 786 -11.50 -77.48 -103.87
C SER A 786 -12.89 -76.93 -104.25
N TYR A 787 -13.00 -76.23 -105.39
CA TYR A 787 -14.23 -75.51 -105.84
C TYR A 787 -15.50 -76.38 -106.01
N SER A 788 -15.33 -77.71 -105.96
CA SER A 788 -16.38 -78.72 -106.20
C SER A 788 -16.48 -79.76 -105.07
N SER A 789 -15.84 -79.47 -103.94
CA SER A 789 -16.04 -80.18 -102.68
C SER A 789 -17.14 -79.48 -101.88
N GLU A 790 -17.71 -80.19 -100.91
CA GLU A 790 -18.82 -79.75 -100.07
C GLU A 790 -18.61 -80.37 -98.67
N SER A 791 -17.47 -80.06 -98.05
CA SER A 791 -17.02 -80.66 -96.78
C SER A 791 -16.54 -79.64 -95.75
N GLY A 792 -17.36 -78.62 -95.51
CA GLY A 792 -17.08 -77.54 -94.55
C GLY A 792 -18.31 -77.03 -93.79
N THR A 793 -18.12 -75.89 -93.13
CA THR A 793 -19.12 -75.06 -92.44
C THR A 793 -19.70 -73.99 -93.37
N ILE A 794 -18.94 -73.54 -94.37
CA ILE A 794 -19.42 -72.70 -95.49
C ILE A 794 -20.07 -73.59 -96.56
N ALA A 795 -21.00 -73.03 -97.32
CA ALA A 795 -21.46 -73.58 -98.60
C ALA A 795 -21.14 -72.55 -99.72
N PRO A 796 -20.70 -72.98 -100.92
CA PRO A 796 -20.05 -72.10 -101.91
C PRO A 796 -20.75 -70.77 -102.19
N VAL A 797 -20.14 -69.66 -101.76
CA VAL A 797 -20.71 -68.31 -101.88
C VAL A 797 -20.19 -67.62 -103.14
N TYR A 798 -20.98 -67.69 -104.22
CA TYR A 798 -20.71 -66.99 -105.46
C TYR A 798 -20.72 -65.46 -105.28
N LEU A 799 -19.62 -64.80 -105.65
CA LEU A 799 -19.47 -63.35 -105.51
C LEU A 799 -19.79 -62.58 -106.79
N ASP A 800 -20.39 -61.41 -106.61
CA ASP A 800 -20.52 -60.35 -107.59
C ASP A 800 -20.65 -59.00 -106.87
N SER A 801 -21.04 -57.94 -107.59
CA SER A 801 -21.29 -56.61 -107.03
C SER A 801 -22.42 -56.54 -105.98
N THR A 802 -23.29 -57.54 -105.95
CA THR A 802 -24.40 -57.69 -104.99
C THR A 802 -23.87 -58.20 -103.65
N GLN A 803 -24.28 -57.57 -102.56
CA GLN A 803 -23.93 -58.00 -101.21
C GLN A 803 -24.54 -59.37 -100.87
N ARG A 804 -23.69 -60.31 -100.45
CA ARG A 804 -24.02 -61.67 -100.05
C ARG A 804 -23.75 -61.83 -98.56
N THR A 805 -24.78 -62.19 -97.79
CA THR A 805 -24.60 -62.53 -96.37
C THR A 805 -24.08 -63.96 -96.24
N PHE A 806 -23.05 -64.13 -95.43
CA PHE A 806 -22.68 -65.41 -94.83
C PHE A 806 -23.43 -65.53 -93.49
N GLU A 807 -24.47 -66.36 -93.45
CA GLU A 807 -25.18 -66.74 -92.23
C GLU A 807 -24.95 -68.23 -91.91
N PRO A 808 -23.89 -68.59 -91.18
CA PRO A 808 -23.92 -69.80 -90.38
C PRO A 808 -24.97 -69.61 -89.29
N ALA A 809 -25.58 -70.68 -88.80
CA ALA A 809 -26.81 -70.61 -87.99
C ALA A 809 -26.67 -69.89 -86.62
N SER A 810 -25.46 -69.47 -86.23
CA SER A 810 -25.15 -68.69 -85.03
C SER A 810 -24.33 -67.42 -85.27
N GLY A 811 -24.03 -67.05 -86.52
CA GLY A 811 -22.98 -66.08 -86.86
C GLY A 811 -21.56 -66.62 -86.60
N LEU A 812 -20.55 -65.84 -86.99
CA LEU A 812 -19.14 -66.04 -86.60
C LEU A 812 -19.04 -65.83 -85.09
N GLN A 813 -18.59 -66.85 -84.36
CA GLN A 813 -18.60 -66.90 -82.90
C GLN A 813 -17.47 -66.05 -82.32
N VAL A 814 -17.58 -65.66 -81.05
CA VAL A 814 -16.54 -64.94 -80.30
C VAL A 814 -15.34 -65.86 -80.02
N CYS A 815 -14.11 -65.33 -80.11
CA CYS A 815 -12.90 -66.03 -79.69
C CYS A 815 -12.98 -66.51 -78.24
N SER A 816 -12.77 -67.79 -78.01
CA SER A 816 -12.81 -68.44 -76.68
C SER A 816 -11.46 -68.51 -75.96
N SER A 817 -10.42 -67.89 -76.52
CA SER A 817 -9.10 -67.72 -75.91
C SER A 817 -8.40 -66.48 -76.50
N SER A 818 -7.38 -65.94 -75.83
CA SER A 818 -6.47 -64.94 -76.39
C SER A 818 -5.54 -65.47 -77.50
N SER A 819 -5.61 -66.76 -77.83
CA SER A 819 -4.96 -67.35 -79.02
C SER A 819 -5.92 -67.59 -80.19
N CYS A 820 -7.24 -67.58 -79.95
CA CYS A 820 -8.33 -67.81 -80.91
C CYS A 820 -8.06 -68.99 -81.87
N ASP A 821 -7.79 -70.15 -81.27
CA ASP A 821 -7.34 -71.38 -81.90
C ASP A 821 -8.18 -72.61 -81.50
N ASN A 822 -9.46 -72.41 -81.13
CA ASN A 822 -10.36 -73.48 -80.67
C ASN A 822 -11.19 -74.09 -81.83
N PRO A 823 -10.84 -75.29 -82.34
CA PRO A 823 -11.50 -75.90 -83.50
C PRO A 823 -12.87 -76.55 -83.17
N ALA A 824 -13.43 -76.29 -81.99
CA ALA A 824 -14.77 -76.72 -81.59
C ALA A 824 -15.81 -75.58 -81.62
N LEU A 825 -15.38 -74.35 -81.92
CA LEU A 825 -16.22 -73.18 -82.14
C LEU A 825 -15.95 -72.61 -83.53
N ASP A 826 -16.97 -72.01 -84.13
CA ASP A 826 -16.83 -71.30 -85.41
C ASP A 826 -16.34 -69.85 -85.14
N GLU A 827 -15.23 -69.70 -84.41
CA GLU A 827 -14.63 -68.40 -84.01
C GLU A 827 -13.70 -67.79 -85.08
N THR A 828 -13.19 -68.64 -85.97
CA THR A 828 -12.44 -68.26 -87.18
C THR A 828 -13.16 -68.72 -88.44
N LEU A 829 -13.14 -67.88 -89.49
CA LEU A 829 -13.61 -68.25 -90.82
C LEU A 829 -12.44 -68.41 -91.79
N ASP A 830 -12.06 -69.65 -92.07
CA ASP A 830 -11.18 -69.95 -93.18
C ASP A 830 -11.90 -69.69 -94.51
N THR A 831 -11.23 -68.97 -95.42
CA THR A 831 -11.78 -68.58 -96.74
C THR A 831 -10.77 -68.81 -97.84
N TYR A 832 -11.11 -69.70 -98.77
CA TYR A 832 -10.45 -69.91 -100.05
C TYR A 832 -11.23 -69.18 -101.16
N TYR A 833 -10.53 -68.87 -102.24
CA TYR A 833 -11.05 -68.04 -103.33
C TYR A 833 -10.83 -68.70 -104.69
N HIS A 834 -11.86 -69.39 -105.15
CA HIS A 834 -11.86 -70.15 -106.40
C HIS A 834 -12.36 -69.26 -107.53
N ILE A 835 -11.76 -69.39 -108.72
CA ILE A 835 -12.13 -68.58 -109.89
C ILE A 835 -12.20 -69.38 -111.18
N ALA A 836 -13.11 -69.00 -112.08
CA ALA A 836 -13.26 -69.53 -113.43
C ALA A 836 -13.18 -68.40 -114.47
N PRO A 837 -11.98 -67.96 -114.89
CA PRO A 837 -11.81 -66.88 -115.87
C PRO A 837 -12.51 -67.21 -117.20
N PRO A 838 -13.45 -66.40 -117.71
CA PRO A 838 -14.26 -66.77 -118.86
C PRO A 838 -13.46 -66.89 -120.16
N PHE A 839 -13.89 -67.79 -121.05
CA PHE A 839 -13.29 -67.97 -122.38
C PHE A 839 -13.34 -66.66 -123.18
N GLY A 840 -12.17 -66.07 -123.42
CA GLY A 840 -12.01 -64.81 -124.17
C GLY A 840 -11.44 -63.65 -123.38
N LEU A 841 -11.30 -63.78 -122.05
CA LEU A 841 -10.55 -62.82 -121.23
C LEU A 841 -9.06 -62.79 -121.65
N GLN A 842 -8.38 -61.64 -121.51
CA GLN A 842 -6.95 -61.55 -121.79
C GLN A 842 -6.13 -62.14 -120.63
N ALA A 843 -4.96 -62.72 -120.93
CA ALA A 843 -4.07 -63.25 -119.89
C ALA A 843 -3.29 -62.12 -119.21
N GLY A 844 -3.51 -61.93 -117.91
CA GLY A 844 -2.85 -60.90 -117.11
C GLY A 844 -3.34 -60.91 -115.65
N THR A 845 -2.84 -59.99 -114.84
CA THR A 845 -3.31 -59.77 -113.46
C THR A 845 -4.54 -58.86 -113.49
N TYR A 846 -5.60 -59.23 -112.77
CA TYR A 846 -6.81 -58.45 -112.59
C TYR A 846 -6.96 -58.09 -111.11
N ASN A 847 -7.24 -56.82 -110.81
CA ASN A 847 -7.44 -56.33 -109.44
C ASN A 847 -8.92 -56.05 -109.20
N ALA A 848 -9.38 -56.33 -107.98
CA ALA A 848 -10.73 -56.05 -107.50
C ALA A 848 -10.67 -55.59 -106.03
N THR A 849 -11.70 -54.85 -105.61
CA THR A 849 -11.94 -54.52 -104.19
C THR A 849 -13.02 -55.44 -103.66
N ILE A 850 -12.73 -56.16 -102.58
CA ILE A 850 -13.72 -56.85 -101.74
C ILE A 850 -14.17 -55.87 -100.66
N THR A 851 -15.47 -55.79 -100.37
CA THR A 851 -15.99 -55.08 -99.19
C THR A 851 -16.57 -56.07 -98.21
N ILE A 852 -16.22 -55.92 -96.94
CA ILE A 852 -16.75 -56.70 -95.82
C ILE A 852 -17.60 -55.75 -94.96
N THR A 853 -18.71 -56.24 -94.44
CA THR A 853 -19.55 -55.53 -93.45
C THR A 853 -19.95 -56.52 -92.38
N ILE A 854 -19.85 -56.11 -91.11
CA ILE A 854 -20.25 -56.90 -89.95
C ILE A 854 -21.52 -56.29 -89.31
N SER A 855 -22.40 -57.13 -88.77
CA SER A 855 -23.66 -56.72 -88.11
C SER A 855 -24.06 -57.66 -86.99
#